data_AF-A0A937UMM6-F1
#
_entry.id   AF-A0A937UMM6-F1
#
_cell.length_a   1.000
_cell.length_b   1.000
_cell.length_c   1.000
_cell.angle_alpha   90.00
_cell.angle_beta   90.00
_cell.angle_gamma   90.00
#
_symmetry.space_group_name_H-M   'P 1'
#
loop_
_entity.id
_entity.type
_entity.pdbx_description
1 polymer ?
#
loop_
_entity_poly.entity_id
_entity_poly.type
_entity_poly.pdbx_seq_one_letter_code
_entity_poly.pdbx_strand_id
1 'polypeptide(L)'
;MTNGTASRPRRRTPAALWFAVLALAGAGTLCAAPTTPVKRWSFEHDTEGWTSRESTLSWSHLKAKDRGWSLQIDVSFPEPASAHCPVAFDVDGVGEIIYHVYVPADAPDCIKTLLFLKDKDGLWFQDFREEPVRPGQWNRVSVDVAATSPRLAPSAHHRVWNSVAARGMNQIGVSFFCDRAFKGSLHLDRVIAYPAKPTREPAPLRVIGLRENSLRVRRYEKFELSFDINRHVSNPFEPDHVKIDATFLDPANKAITIPAFYHQDYVRRVVNDREHLTPVGPGMWKVRFAPMAAGTHRYYLTVTYTPNHGGKREPEQLITGKRRFECVPSDSPGFIRVSKKDPMYFEFDNGDWFYPIGHNVHSPSDDTPRAVAMQKRIGADIQPDHGTFTYDRLFKTMADSGENLAEVWLCSWWLGLEWIGEWKHYDGLTSFNMQNAWKLDYTVDLATRLGLRIHLVFDNHGKASTWCDPEWEDNPYNKMNGGFLDSPEEFFRNPIAKEIYKKKLRYIIARWGYSTHIAGLELWSEIDLVGDSWNFHANDVQAAPKVQWHREMTEYLERIDPWNHMVTTHFSTTYSRIKSTLVSIPGIDYIACDAYRGSGGITKLVLATARAFANHGKPGIVTEYGGSPFASTVPGLRADVHAGLWSTYMTHTAGSPLLWWHQFIDSDGLYWNYKALAAYHQGEDRRGKGLVSGTVSFPNGHHDLSALCLKNPRMAYLWVYSRSAMERMPEKGQEPVFENITIQIKGMAAAKFRVEVWDCYKGGRVATLTLTAANGRLLVPLPRFRNDVALKIKPAS
;
A
#
# COMPACT_ATOMS: atom_id res chain seq x y z
N MET A 1 66.70 -45.41 20.75
CA MET A 1 67.00 -45.26 22.19
C MET A 1 65.71 -45.56 22.94
N THR A 2 65.75 -46.62 23.78
CA THR A 2 65.05 -46.79 25.07
C THR A 2 63.59 -46.37 25.24
N ASN A 3 62.66 -47.15 25.83
CA ASN A 3 62.47 -48.57 26.23
C ASN A 3 61.03 -48.59 26.85
N GLY A 4 60.18 -49.61 26.87
CA GLY A 4 60.13 -50.98 26.33
C GLY A 4 58.65 -51.47 26.33
N THR A 5 58.31 -52.58 25.68
CA THR A 5 57.96 -53.89 26.32
C THR A 5 56.78 -53.86 27.32
N ALA A 6 55.74 -54.69 27.29
CA ALA A 6 55.25 -55.75 26.37
C ALA A 6 53.71 -55.95 26.67
N SER A 7 52.93 -56.99 26.30
CA SER A 7 53.12 -58.30 25.64
C SER A 7 51.81 -58.78 24.97
N ARG A 8 51.82 -59.98 24.33
CA ARG A 8 50.67 -60.71 23.74
C ARG A 8 50.21 -61.89 24.67
N PRO A 9 49.48 -62.93 24.20
CA PRO A 9 48.04 -63.03 23.88
C PRO A 9 47.37 -64.26 24.56
N ARG A 10 46.14 -64.65 24.18
CA ARG A 10 45.80 -66.08 23.95
C ARG A 10 44.54 -66.29 23.09
N ARG A 11 44.66 -67.16 22.07
CA ARG A 11 43.54 -67.81 21.36
C ARG A 11 43.26 -69.17 22.00
N ARG A 12 42.01 -69.66 21.94
CA ARG A 12 41.67 -71.04 21.47
C ARG A 12 40.15 -71.20 21.26
N THR A 13 39.82 -71.86 20.15
CA THR A 13 38.51 -72.32 19.63
C THR A 13 38.25 -73.79 20.05
N PRO A 14 37.25 -74.57 19.54
CA PRO A 14 35.99 -74.30 18.80
C PRO A 14 34.73 -75.08 19.35
N ALA A 15 33.66 -75.13 18.53
CA ALA A 15 32.52 -76.09 18.52
C ALA A 15 31.30 -75.76 19.43
N ALA A 16 30.05 -76.10 19.06
CA ALA A 16 29.58 -77.01 17.99
C ALA A 16 28.35 -76.49 17.20
N LEU A 17 28.01 -77.21 16.12
CA LEU A 17 26.90 -76.98 15.18
C LEU A 17 25.51 -77.03 15.85
N TRP A 18 24.52 -76.36 15.23
CA TRP A 18 23.28 -77.00 14.77
C TRP A 18 22.80 -76.35 13.46
N PHE A 19 22.34 -77.17 12.51
CA PHE A 19 21.78 -76.76 11.22
C PHE A 19 20.24 -76.76 11.28
N ALA A 20 19.60 -75.77 10.67
CA ALA A 20 18.24 -75.88 10.14
C ALA A 20 18.10 -74.94 8.92
N VAL A 21 17.44 -75.44 7.87
CA VAL A 21 17.28 -74.78 6.55
C VAL A 21 15.79 -74.70 6.22
N LEU A 22 15.40 -73.78 5.32
CA LEU A 22 14.05 -73.43 4.84
C LEU A 22 13.24 -72.49 5.79
N ALA A 23 12.43 -71.54 5.31
CA ALA A 23 12.04 -71.24 3.92
C ALA A 23 11.92 -69.72 3.64
N LEU A 24 12.08 -69.35 2.36
CA LEU A 24 11.65 -68.06 1.80
C LEU A 24 10.14 -68.11 1.48
N ALA A 25 9.32 -67.33 2.19
CA ALA A 25 8.03 -66.81 1.71
C ALA A 25 7.48 -65.78 2.71
N GLY A 26 7.06 -64.61 2.24
CA GLY A 26 6.43 -63.60 3.10
C GLY A 26 6.92 -62.18 2.83
N ALA A 27 6.63 -61.64 1.65
CA ALA A 27 6.67 -60.20 1.42
C ALA A 27 5.49 -59.54 2.17
N GLY A 28 5.62 -59.43 3.49
CA GLY A 28 4.70 -58.67 4.31
C GLY A 28 4.87 -57.19 3.99
N THR A 29 3.97 -56.65 3.17
CA THR A 29 3.73 -55.21 3.14
C THR A 29 3.47 -54.76 4.57
N LEU A 30 4.38 -53.95 5.13
CA LEU A 30 4.05 -53.16 6.31
C LEU A 30 2.91 -52.22 5.91
N CYS A 31 1.67 -52.62 6.21
CA CYS A 31 0.55 -51.71 6.24
C CYS A 31 0.89 -50.64 7.27
N ALA A 32 1.26 -49.44 6.78
CA ALA A 32 1.34 -48.27 7.64
C ALA A 32 0.01 -48.13 8.39
N ALA A 33 0.09 -47.83 9.69
CA ALA A 33 -1.11 -47.63 10.50
C ALA A 33 -2.02 -46.58 9.83
N PRO A 34 -3.35 -46.77 9.83
CA PRO A 34 -4.25 -45.85 9.15
C PRO A 34 -4.10 -44.44 9.72
N THR A 35 -3.64 -43.52 8.89
CA THR A 35 -3.48 -42.11 9.26
C THR A 35 -4.83 -41.52 9.63
N THR A 36 -4.95 -40.99 10.85
CA THR A 36 -6.14 -40.29 11.32
C THR A 36 -6.51 -39.17 10.33
N PRO A 37 -7.75 -39.12 9.82
CA PRO A 37 -8.21 -38.04 8.96
C PRO A 37 -8.15 -36.67 9.64
N VAL A 38 -7.91 -35.61 8.86
CA VAL A 38 -8.09 -34.21 9.28
C VAL A 38 -9.59 -33.92 9.45
N LYS A 39 -10.40 -34.38 8.48
CA LYS A 39 -11.86 -34.32 8.52
C LYS A 39 -12.43 -35.54 7.81
N ARG A 40 -13.52 -36.06 8.36
CA ARG A 40 -14.41 -37.02 7.71
C ARG A 40 -15.80 -36.41 7.67
N TRP A 41 -16.44 -36.55 6.51
CA TRP A 41 -17.87 -36.48 6.37
C TRP A 41 -18.40 -37.88 6.07
N SER A 42 -19.41 -38.30 6.82
CA SER A 42 -19.99 -39.66 6.83
C SER A 42 -21.48 -39.70 6.58
N PHE A 43 -22.16 -38.57 6.74
CA PHE A 43 -23.60 -38.42 6.59
C PHE A 43 -24.43 -39.40 7.41
N GLU A 44 -23.96 -39.82 8.60
CA GLU A 44 -24.66 -40.83 9.44
C GLU A 44 -25.70 -40.22 10.40
N HIS A 45 -25.82 -38.90 10.41
CA HIS A 45 -26.70 -38.15 11.32
C HIS A 45 -27.54 -37.08 10.59
N ASP A 46 -26.95 -36.41 9.59
CA ASP A 46 -27.59 -35.41 8.73
C ASP A 46 -26.77 -35.21 7.44
N THR A 47 -26.93 -34.07 6.75
CA THR A 47 -26.10 -33.70 5.59
C THR A 47 -24.72 -33.14 5.96
N GLU A 48 -24.40 -33.03 7.25
CA GLU A 48 -23.13 -32.55 7.82
C GLU A 48 -22.67 -31.18 7.24
N GLY A 49 -23.63 -30.30 6.97
CA GLY A 49 -23.42 -28.96 6.40
C GLY A 49 -23.27 -28.91 4.88
N TRP A 50 -23.48 -30.02 4.17
CA TRP A 50 -23.50 -30.03 2.70
C TRP A 50 -24.82 -29.49 2.16
N THR A 51 -24.70 -28.60 1.16
CA THR A 51 -25.78 -27.86 0.50
C THR A 51 -25.54 -27.81 -1.01
N SER A 52 -26.55 -27.38 -1.76
CA SER A 52 -26.52 -27.22 -3.22
C SER A 52 -27.34 -26.00 -3.62
N ARG A 53 -27.04 -25.39 -4.77
CA ARG A 53 -27.90 -24.38 -5.40
C ARG A 53 -28.62 -24.94 -6.63
N GLU A 54 -28.06 -26.00 -7.22
CA GLU A 54 -28.44 -26.57 -8.51
C GLU A 54 -29.23 -27.88 -8.35
N SER A 55 -29.30 -28.45 -7.15
CA SER A 55 -29.82 -29.80 -6.93
C SER A 55 -30.52 -29.95 -5.58
N THR A 56 -31.49 -30.85 -5.48
CA THR A 56 -32.05 -31.24 -4.18
C THR A 56 -31.08 -32.21 -3.50
N LEU A 57 -30.67 -31.86 -2.28
CA LEU A 57 -29.91 -32.76 -1.41
C LEU A 57 -30.85 -33.37 -0.37
N SER A 58 -30.71 -34.68 -0.13
CA SER A 58 -31.46 -35.37 0.92
C SER A 58 -30.60 -36.38 1.65
N TRP A 59 -30.94 -36.61 2.92
CA TRP A 59 -30.33 -37.63 3.75
C TRP A 59 -31.01 -38.97 3.45
N SER A 60 -30.28 -39.98 2.97
CA SER A 60 -30.87 -41.18 2.37
C SER A 60 -30.24 -42.48 2.86
N HIS A 61 -31.09 -43.46 3.20
CA HIS A 61 -30.71 -44.82 3.58
C HIS A 61 -30.77 -45.81 2.41
N LEU A 62 -31.17 -45.37 1.21
CA LEU A 62 -31.35 -46.23 0.02
C LEU A 62 -30.03 -46.82 -0.48
N LYS A 63 -28.94 -46.08 -0.28
CA LYS A 63 -27.55 -46.49 -0.50
C LYS A 63 -26.69 -45.87 0.59
N ALA A 64 -25.78 -46.65 1.16
CA ALA A 64 -24.74 -46.18 2.07
C ALA A 64 -23.47 -47.01 1.81
N LYS A 65 -22.30 -46.42 2.07
CA LYS A 65 -20.99 -47.08 2.03
C LYS A 65 -20.46 -47.36 3.44
N ASP A 66 -20.93 -46.62 4.45
CA ASP A 66 -20.70 -46.88 5.88
C ASP A 66 -21.80 -47.74 6.54
N ARG A 67 -22.49 -47.23 7.57
CA ARG A 67 -23.28 -47.97 8.55
C ARG A 67 -24.79 -47.73 8.48
N GLY A 68 -25.26 -46.70 7.78
CA GLY A 68 -26.70 -46.50 7.57
C GLY A 68 -27.08 -45.56 6.43
N TRP A 69 -26.38 -44.44 6.26
CA TRP A 69 -26.87 -43.32 5.45
C TRP A 69 -25.83 -42.76 4.47
N SER A 70 -26.28 -41.92 3.53
CA SER A 70 -25.46 -41.12 2.63
C SER A 70 -26.15 -39.80 2.26
N LEU A 71 -25.41 -38.90 1.61
CA LEU A 71 -25.95 -37.71 0.97
C LEU A 71 -26.46 -38.06 -0.43
N GLN A 72 -27.77 -38.14 -0.60
CA GLN A 72 -28.41 -38.27 -1.91
C GLN A 72 -28.42 -36.90 -2.62
N ILE A 73 -28.04 -36.92 -3.90
CA ILE A 73 -27.94 -35.76 -4.78
C ILE A 73 -28.83 -36.04 -5.99
N ASP A 74 -29.95 -35.34 -6.11
CA ASP A 74 -30.84 -35.52 -7.26
C ASP A 74 -30.26 -34.79 -8.48
N VAL A 75 -30.17 -35.51 -9.62
CA VAL A 75 -29.54 -35.03 -10.85
C VAL A 75 -30.55 -34.96 -12.00
N SER A 76 -30.37 -34.00 -12.89
CA SER A 76 -31.20 -33.80 -14.09
C SER A 76 -30.32 -33.39 -15.27
N PHE A 77 -29.43 -34.30 -15.69
CA PHE A 77 -28.49 -34.06 -16.77
C PHE A 77 -29.20 -33.70 -18.09
N PRO A 78 -28.65 -32.79 -18.92
CA PRO A 78 -27.25 -32.31 -18.89
C PRO A 78 -26.94 -31.16 -17.91
N GLU A 79 -27.91 -30.68 -17.12
CA GLU A 79 -27.60 -29.69 -16.08
C GLU A 79 -26.67 -30.28 -15.01
N PRO A 80 -25.59 -29.58 -14.62
CA PRO A 80 -24.62 -30.08 -13.66
C PRO A 80 -25.18 -30.06 -12.24
N ALA A 81 -24.94 -31.13 -11.49
CA ALA A 81 -25.34 -31.24 -10.10
C ALA A 81 -24.14 -31.05 -9.18
N SER A 82 -24.25 -30.25 -8.12
CA SER A 82 -23.14 -29.97 -7.20
C SER A 82 -23.59 -30.07 -5.74
N ALA A 83 -22.73 -30.61 -4.88
CA ALA A 83 -22.88 -30.54 -3.43
C ALA A 83 -21.61 -29.92 -2.82
N HIS A 84 -21.76 -29.03 -1.84
CA HIS A 84 -20.65 -28.32 -1.22
C HIS A 84 -20.91 -27.95 0.24
N CYS A 85 -19.84 -27.83 1.04
CA CYS A 85 -19.90 -27.41 2.44
C CYS A 85 -18.76 -26.43 2.79
N PRO A 86 -18.91 -25.62 3.85
CA PRO A 86 -17.81 -24.86 4.44
C PRO A 86 -16.70 -25.78 4.97
N VAL A 87 -15.47 -25.27 4.97
CA VAL A 87 -14.26 -25.89 5.52
C VAL A 87 -13.74 -25.01 6.65
N ALA A 88 -13.60 -25.60 7.84
CA ALA A 88 -13.11 -24.96 9.06
C ALA A 88 -11.82 -25.61 9.58
N PHE A 89 -10.96 -26.07 8.65
CA PHE A 89 -9.65 -26.63 8.93
C PHE A 89 -8.65 -26.11 7.88
N ASP A 90 -7.36 -26.13 8.22
CA ASP A 90 -6.31 -25.70 7.29
C ASP A 90 -6.14 -26.72 6.15
N VAL A 91 -6.58 -26.33 4.94
CA VAL A 91 -6.45 -27.15 3.72
C VAL A 91 -4.98 -27.31 3.31
N ASP A 92 -4.10 -26.38 3.71
CA ASP A 92 -2.66 -26.44 3.44
C ASP A 92 -1.98 -27.65 4.12
N GLY A 93 -2.59 -28.17 5.20
CA GLY A 93 -2.19 -29.40 5.88
C GLY A 93 -2.76 -30.70 5.29
N VAL A 94 -3.59 -30.64 4.25
CA VAL A 94 -4.25 -31.80 3.63
C VAL A 94 -3.47 -32.27 2.41
N GLY A 95 -3.26 -33.59 2.28
CA GLY A 95 -2.58 -34.17 1.12
C GLY A 95 -3.53 -34.82 0.12
N GLU A 96 -4.53 -35.54 0.61
CA GLU A 96 -5.42 -36.34 -0.23
C GLU A 96 -6.86 -36.17 0.26
N ILE A 97 -7.80 -35.91 -0.66
CA ILE A 97 -9.22 -36.02 -0.39
C ILE A 97 -9.78 -37.19 -1.18
N ILE A 98 -10.44 -38.09 -0.46
CA ILE A 98 -11.12 -39.26 -1.02
C ILE A 98 -12.61 -39.06 -0.84
N TYR A 99 -13.40 -39.39 -1.86
CA TYR A 99 -14.86 -39.46 -1.76
C TYR A 99 -15.40 -40.67 -2.50
N HIS A 100 -16.56 -41.15 -2.08
CA HIS A 100 -17.23 -42.29 -2.72
C HIS A 100 -18.57 -41.82 -3.30
N VAL A 101 -18.83 -42.16 -4.56
CA VAL A 101 -20.11 -41.91 -5.21
C VAL A 101 -20.72 -43.21 -5.73
N TYR A 102 -21.95 -43.50 -5.33
CA TYR A 102 -22.77 -44.54 -5.95
C TYR A 102 -23.50 -43.95 -7.15
N VAL A 103 -23.43 -44.67 -8.27
CA VAL A 103 -24.14 -44.34 -9.50
C VAL A 103 -25.19 -45.42 -9.75
N PRO A 104 -26.47 -45.08 -10.01
CA PRO A 104 -27.51 -46.05 -10.38
C PRO A 104 -27.12 -46.92 -11.58
N ALA A 105 -27.75 -48.09 -11.75
CA ALA A 105 -27.40 -49.04 -12.81
C ALA A 105 -27.95 -48.64 -14.19
N ASP A 106 -29.02 -47.85 -14.19
CA ASP A 106 -29.73 -47.24 -15.31
C ASP A 106 -29.15 -45.87 -15.73
N ALA A 107 -28.19 -45.34 -14.95
CA ALA A 107 -27.54 -44.08 -15.25
C ALA A 107 -26.52 -44.21 -16.41
N PRO A 108 -26.28 -43.15 -17.20
CA PRO A 108 -25.29 -43.17 -18.27
C PRO A 108 -23.86 -43.51 -17.82
N ASP A 109 -23.13 -44.27 -18.64
CA ASP A 109 -21.73 -44.64 -18.46
C ASP A 109 -20.73 -43.48 -18.68
N CYS A 110 -21.23 -42.28 -18.96
CA CYS A 110 -20.44 -41.08 -19.23
C CYS A 110 -20.56 -39.99 -18.14
N ILE A 111 -21.11 -40.29 -16.97
CA ILE A 111 -21.13 -39.35 -15.83
C ILE A 111 -19.69 -39.12 -15.34
N LYS A 112 -19.26 -37.86 -15.34
CA LYS A 112 -17.95 -37.41 -14.82
C LYS A 112 -18.12 -36.66 -13.51
N THR A 113 -17.02 -36.48 -12.79
CA THR A 113 -17.01 -35.85 -11.46
C THR A 113 -15.82 -34.91 -11.31
N LEU A 114 -15.98 -33.88 -10.48
CA LEU A 114 -15.00 -32.84 -10.22
C LEU A 114 -14.99 -32.55 -8.73
N LEU A 115 -13.81 -32.41 -8.12
CA LEU A 115 -13.67 -31.83 -6.79
C LEU A 115 -13.24 -30.38 -6.95
N PHE A 116 -13.85 -29.47 -6.18
CA PHE A 116 -13.43 -28.07 -6.10
C PHE A 116 -13.17 -27.59 -4.69
N LEU A 117 -12.32 -26.57 -4.61
CA LEU A 117 -12.03 -25.78 -3.42
C LEU A 117 -12.20 -24.30 -3.78
N LYS A 118 -12.73 -23.50 -2.85
CA LYS A 118 -12.81 -22.04 -3.01
C LYS A 118 -12.34 -21.30 -1.76
N ASP A 119 -11.81 -20.10 -1.96
CA ASP A 119 -11.64 -19.11 -0.89
C ASP A 119 -12.90 -18.26 -0.66
N LYS A 120 -12.84 -17.42 0.37
CA LYS A 120 -13.93 -16.53 0.79
C LYS A 120 -14.35 -15.51 -0.27
N ASP A 121 -13.45 -15.16 -1.19
CA ASP A 121 -13.70 -14.19 -2.25
C ASP A 121 -14.15 -14.86 -3.57
N GLY A 122 -14.17 -16.19 -3.61
CA GLY A 122 -14.65 -17.00 -4.72
C GLY A 122 -13.60 -17.41 -5.75
N LEU A 123 -12.30 -17.27 -5.49
CA LEU A 123 -11.27 -17.91 -6.33
C LEU A 123 -11.42 -19.42 -6.21
N TRP A 124 -11.33 -20.12 -7.33
CA TRP A 124 -11.78 -21.51 -7.49
C TRP A 124 -10.63 -22.37 -8.02
N PHE A 125 -10.29 -23.42 -7.29
CA PHE A 125 -9.39 -24.49 -7.75
C PHE A 125 -10.16 -25.81 -7.90
N GLN A 126 -9.82 -26.61 -8.91
CA GLN A 126 -10.54 -27.85 -9.22
C GLN A 126 -9.65 -28.96 -9.77
N ASP A 127 -10.04 -30.20 -9.46
CA ASP A 127 -9.58 -31.41 -10.14
C ASP A 127 -10.76 -32.02 -10.91
N PHE A 128 -10.72 -31.94 -12.24
CA PHE A 128 -11.71 -32.58 -13.11
C PHE A 128 -11.27 -34.01 -13.42
N ARG A 129 -12.12 -35.00 -13.12
CA ARG A 129 -11.86 -36.40 -13.48
C ARG A 129 -12.40 -36.67 -14.87
N GLU A 130 -11.49 -36.84 -15.84
CA GLU A 130 -11.86 -37.18 -17.23
C GLU A 130 -12.50 -38.58 -17.34
N GLU A 131 -12.03 -39.54 -16.52
CA GLU A 131 -12.61 -40.88 -16.43
C GLU A 131 -14.02 -40.86 -15.81
N PRO A 132 -15.04 -41.37 -16.50
CA PRO A 132 -16.39 -41.50 -15.93
C PRO A 132 -16.45 -42.41 -14.70
N VAL A 133 -17.38 -42.10 -13.80
CA VAL A 133 -17.78 -42.98 -12.71
C VAL A 133 -18.72 -44.06 -13.24
N ARG A 134 -18.53 -45.31 -12.81
CA ARG A 134 -19.22 -46.47 -13.40
C ARG A 134 -20.63 -46.67 -12.80
N PRO A 135 -21.67 -46.81 -13.62
CA PRO A 135 -23.02 -47.21 -13.20
C PRO A 135 -23.07 -48.51 -12.39
N GLY A 136 -24.11 -48.63 -11.56
CA GLY A 136 -24.43 -49.83 -10.77
C GLY A 136 -23.53 -50.11 -9.57
N GLN A 137 -22.54 -49.27 -9.29
CA GLN A 137 -21.55 -49.51 -8.24
C GLN A 137 -21.12 -48.24 -7.49
N TRP A 138 -20.44 -48.46 -6.36
CA TRP A 138 -19.68 -47.43 -5.63
C TRP A 138 -18.34 -47.18 -6.31
N ASN A 139 -18.07 -45.92 -6.66
CA ASN A 139 -16.81 -45.46 -7.24
C ASN A 139 -16.03 -44.70 -6.17
N ARG A 140 -14.76 -45.09 -5.92
CA ARG A 140 -13.84 -44.36 -5.04
C ARG A 140 -13.03 -43.39 -5.86
N VAL A 141 -13.19 -42.09 -5.61
CA VAL A 141 -12.36 -41.03 -6.18
C VAL A 141 -11.33 -40.60 -5.15
N SER A 142 -10.12 -40.28 -5.60
CA SER A 142 -9.00 -39.79 -4.82
C SER A 142 -8.41 -38.61 -5.56
N VAL A 143 -8.20 -37.50 -4.84
CA VAL A 143 -7.69 -36.24 -5.36
C VAL A 143 -6.50 -35.82 -4.50
N ASP A 144 -5.34 -35.65 -5.13
CA ASP A 144 -4.17 -35.01 -4.51
C ASP A 144 -4.43 -33.50 -4.42
N VAL A 145 -4.60 -33.02 -3.18
CA VAL A 145 -4.84 -31.60 -2.87
C VAL A 145 -3.66 -30.97 -2.14
N ALA A 146 -2.53 -31.68 -1.99
CA ALA A 146 -1.35 -31.15 -1.35
C ALA A 146 -0.95 -29.79 -1.97
N ALA A 147 -0.34 -28.90 -1.21
CA ALA A 147 0.16 -27.61 -1.71
C ALA A 147 1.14 -27.72 -2.89
N THR A 148 1.72 -28.90 -3.14
CA THR A 148 2.59 -29.22 -4.28
C THR A 148 1.88 -29.98 -5.41
N SER A 149 0.57 -30.20 -5.32
CA SER A 149 -0.21 -30.94 -6.32
C SER A 149 -0.28 -30.16 -7.64
N PRO A 150 0.12 -30.75 -8.77
CA PRO A 150 -0.07 -30.14 -10.08
C PRO A 150 -1.49 -30.36 -10.63
N ARG A 151 -2.37 -31.06 -9.90
CA ARG A 151 -3.71 -31.47 -10.40
C ARG A 151 -4.78 -30.41 -10.19
N LEU A 152 -4.65 -29.57 -9.17
CA LEU A 152 -5.61 -28.51 -8.87
C LEU A 152 -5.42 -27.31 -9.83
N ALA A 153 -6.24 -27.29 -10.89
CA ALA A 153 -6.27 -26.24 -11.88
C ALA A 153 -7.13 -25.05 -11.41
N PRO A 154 -6.74 -23.79 -11.70
CA PRO A 154 -7.59 -22.64 -11.45
C PRO A 154 -8.79 -22.59 -12.39
N SER A 155 -9.92 -22.04 -11.93
CA SER A 155 -11.12 -21.78 -12.72
C SER A 155 -11.40 -20.28 -12.76
N ALA A 156 -11.64 -19.73 -13.95
CA ALA A 156 -11.81 -18.30 -14.23
C ALA A 156 -10.64 -17.35 -13.83
N HIS A 157 -9.50 -17.89 -13.36
CA HIS A 157 -8.27 -17.11 -13.09
C HIS A 157 -7.00 -17.88 -13.50
N HIS A 158 -5.83 -17.29 -13.28
CA HIS A 158 -4.53 -17.87 -13.67
C HIS A 158 -3.54 -18.03 -12.50
N ARG A 159 -3.96 -17.79 -11.25
CA ARG A 159 -3.21 -18.12 -10.03
C ARG A 159 -2.85 -19.62 -10.01
N VAL A 160 -1.61 -19.94 -9.69
CA VAL A 160 -1.15 -21.34 -9.50
C VAL A 160 -1.45 -21.81 -8.08
N TRP A 161 -1.83 -23.08 -7.93
CA TRP A 161 -2.04 -23.71 -6.62
C TRP A 161 -0.71 -23.81 -5.84
N ASN A 162 -0.72 -23.36 -4.59
CA ASN A 162 0.41 -23.41 -3.65
C ASN A 162 -0.09 -23.27 -2.20
N SER A 163 0.82 -23.27 -1.22
CA SER A 163 0.48 -23.15 0.21
C SER A 163 -0.36 -21.92 0.55
N VAL A 164 0.00 -20.77 -0.02
CA VAL A 164 -0.69 -19.49 0.19
C VAL A 164 -2.08 -19.47 -0.46
N ALA A 165 -2.32 -20.30 -1.49
CA ALA A 165 -3.66 -20.53 -2.02
C ALA A 165 -4.45 -21.51 -1.13
N ALA A 166 -3.83 -22.61 -0.72
CA ALA A 166 -4.45 -23.64 0.10
C ALA A 166 -4.97 -23.11 1.44
N ARG A 167 -4.15 -22.34 2.18
CA ARG A 167 -4.52 -21.73 3.48
C ARG A 167 -5.80 -20.87 3.40
N GLY A 168 -6.08 -20.25 2.25
CA GLY A 168 -7.26 -19.40 2.06
C GLY A 168 -8.55 -20.14 1.73
N MET A 169 -8.50 -21.45 1.44
CA MET A 169 -9.68 -22.22 1.03
C MET A 169 -10.62 -22.49 2.20
N ASN A 170 -11.88 -22.05 2.09
CA ASN A 170 -12.91 -22.18 3.12
C ASN A 170 -14.19 -22.89 2.64
N GLN A 171 -14.22 -23.39 1.41
CA GLN A 171 -15.30 -24.22 0.88
C GLN A 171 -14.73 -25.39 0.09
N ILE A 172 -15.35 -26.57 0.22
CA ILE A 172 -15.13 -27.75 -0.61
C ILE A 172 -16.43 -28.14 -1.29
N GLY A 173 -16.36 -28.70 -2.50
CA GLY A 173 -17.50 -29.34 -3.13
C GLY A 173 -17.14 -30.41 -4.15
N VAL A 174 -18.15 -31.18 -4.54
CA VAL A 174 -18.10 -32.17 -5.59
C VAL A 174 -19.21 -31.89 -6.59
N SER A 175 -18.87 -31.86 -7.87
CA SER A 175 -19.81 -31.64 -8.99
C SER A 175 -19.84 -32.84 -9.92
N PHE A 176 -21.00 -33.09 -10.53
CA PHE A 176 -21.25 -34.17 -11.47
C PHE A 176 -21.79 -33.63 -12.80
N PHE A 177 -21.34 -34.22 -13.91
CA PHE A 177 -21.63 -33.77 -15.27
C PHE A 177 -21.91 -34.97 -16.18
N CYS A 178 -22.82 -34.82 -17.13
CA CYS A 178 -23.07 -35.84 -18.15
C CYS A 178 -23.74 -35.21 -19.37
N ASP A 179 -23.19 -35.43 -20.57
CA ASP A 179 -23.76 -34.89 -21.82
C ASP A 179 -25.04 -35.63 -22.26
N ARG A 180 -25.31 -36.81 -21.71
CA ARG A 180 -26.53 -37.58 -21.95
C ARG A 180 -27.59 -37.26 -20.90
N ALA A 181 -28.81 -37.01 -21.36
CA ALA A 181 -29.94 -36.75 -20.48
C ALA A 181 -30.23 -37.94 -19.55
N PHE A 182 -30.34 -37.67 -18.25
CA PHE A 182 -30.69 -38.64 -17.22
C PHE A 182 -31.23 -37.91 -16.00
N LYS A 183 -32.33 -38.42 -15.44
CA LYS A 183 -32.94 -37.92 -14.21
C LYS A 183 -33.02 -39.06 -13.20
N GLY A 184 -32.42 -38.84 -12.03
CA GLY A 184 -32.31 -39.83 -10.97
C GLY A 184 -31.50 -39.27 -9.81
N SER A 185 -30.90 -40.13 -8.99
CA SER A 185 -30.15 -39.68 -7.82
C SER A 185 -28.81 -40.39 -7.70
N LEU A 186 -27.75 -39.61 -7.44
CA LEU A 186 -26.44 -40.12 -7.04
C LEU A 186 -26.35 -40.12 -5.51
N HIS A 187 -25.46 -40.92 -4.93
CA HIS A 187 -25.22 -40.90 -3.49
C HIS A 187 -23.75 -40.66 -3.18
N LEU A 188 -23.45 -39.58 -2.47
CA LEU A 188 -22.12 -39.21 -1.99
C LEU A 188 -21.94 -39.70 -0.54
N ASP A 189 -20.83 -40.36 -0.27
CA ASP A 189 -20.47 -40.89 1.05
C ASP A 189 -18.94 -40.89 1.23
N ARG A 190 -18.46 -40.97 2.47
CA ARG A 190 -17.05 -41.05 2.86
C ARG A 190 -16.21 -39.99 2.15
N VAL A 191 -16.57 -38.72 2.31
CA VAL A 191 -15.67 -37.61 1.96
C VAL A 191 -14.65 -37.49 3.09
N ILE A 192 -13.38 -37.76 2.84
CA ILE A 192 -12.35 -37.85 3.87
C ILE A 192 -11.12 -37.07 3.42
N ALA A 193 -10.77 -36.03 4.17
CA ALA A 193 -9.53 -35.29 4.03
C ALA A 193 -8.45 -35.94 4.90
N TYR A 194 -7.39 -36.44 4.27
CA TYR A 194 -6.24 -37.04 4.92
C TYR A 194 -5.09 -36.04 5.02
N PRO A 195 -4.35 -36.03 6.15
CA PRO A 195 -3.23 -35.11 6.32
C PRO A 195 -2.17 -35.34 5.24
N ALA A 196 -1.45 -34.28 4.89
CA ALA A 196 -0.29 -34.38 4.02
C ALA A 196 0.69 -35.44 4.57
N LYS A 197 1.03 -36.43 3.75
CA LYS A 197 1.95 -37.50 4.16
C LYS A 197 3.29 -36.84 4.50
N PRO A 198 3.86 -37.05 5.70
CA PRO A 198 5.15 -36.47 6.04
C PRO A 198 6.18 -36.90 5.00
N THR A 199 6.79 -35.93 4.35
CA THR A 199 7.85 -36.18 3.39
C THR A 199 9.03 -36.88 4.09
N ARG A 200 9.78 -37.70 3.34
CA ARG A 200 11.16 -38.03 3.73
C ARG A 200 11.94 -36.73 3.99
N GLU A 201 13.04 -36.82 4.75
CA GLU A 201 13.88 -35.67 5.12
C GLU A 201 13.91 -34.60 4.01
N PRO A 202 13.45 -33.36 4.31
CA PRO A 202 13.25 -32.37 3.28
C PRO A 202 14.58 -32.08 2.58
N ALA A 203 14.55 -32.00 1.25
CA ALA A 203 15.73 -31.67 0.48
C ALA A 203 16.36 -30.37 1.01
N PRO A 204 17.70 -30.25 1.09
CA PRO A 204 18.37 -29.10 1.70
C PRO A 204 17.80 -27.76 1.21
N LEU A 205 17.70 -26.79 2.11
CA LEU A 205 17.12 -25.47 1.82
C LEU A 205 17.80 -24.83 0.60
N ARG A 206 17.00 -24.37 -0.36
CA ARG A 206 17.43 -23.81 -1.65
C ARG A 206 16.52 -22.67 -2.07
N VAL A 207 17.12 -21.64 -2.62
CA VAL A 207 16.43 -20.66 -3.48
C VAL A 207 16.25 -21.28 -4.88
N ILE A 208 15.02 -21.29 -5.38
CA ILE A 208 14.62 -21.76 -6.70
C ILE A 208 14.45 -20.54 -7.62
N GLY A 209 14.87 -20.68 -8.89
CA GLY A 209 14.44 -19.76 -9.95
C GLY A 209 14.93 -18.31 -9.82
N LEU A 210 15.97 -18.04 -9.02
CA LEU A 210 16.50 -16.69 -8.81
C LEU A 210 16.91 -16.00 -10.11
N ARG A 211 16.17 -14.94 -10.44
CA ARG A 211 16.32 -14.09 -11.63
C ARG A 211 16.41 -12.63 -11.23
N GLU A 212 17.22 -11.90 -11.99
CA GLU A 212 17.34 -10.44 -11.98
C GLU A 212 16.46 -9.84 -13.08
N ASN A 213 15.84 -8.67 -12.84
CA ASN A 213 15.15 -7.92 -13.90
C ASN A 213 16.11 -7.35 -14.95
N SER A 214 17.33 -7.01 -14.56
CA SER A 214 18.42 -6.57 -15.43
C SER A 214 19.78 -6.80 -14.76
N LEU A 215 20.84 -7.02 -15.54
CA LEU A 215 22.22 -7.02 -15.04
C LEU A 215 22.87 -5.62 -15.05
N ARG A 216 22.15 -4.62 -15.56
CA ARG A 216 22.58 -3.21 -15.62
C ARG A 216 21.40 -2.29 -15.35
N VAL A 217 21.52 -1.44 -14.34
CA VAL A 217 20.53 -0.40 -13.99
C VAL A 217 21.23 0.95 -13.85
N ARG A 218 20.47 2.04 -13.94
CA ARG A 218 20.95 3.39 -13.62
C ARG A 218 20.93 3.61 -12.10
N ARG A 219 21.73 4.55 -11.61
CA ARG A 219 21.64 5.04 -10.23
C ARG A 219 20.21 5.52 -9.95
N TYR A 220 19.66 5.13 -8.80
CA TYR A 220 18.26 5.33 -8.39
C TYR A 220 17.19 4.53 -9.16
N GLU A 221 17.56 3.66 -10.10
CA GLU A 221 16.60 2.82 -10.85
C GLU A 221 16.33 1.48 -10.15
N LYS A 222 15.13 0.91 -10.37
CA LYS A 222 14.69 -0.37 -9.78
C LYS A 222 15.54 -1.55 -10.29
N PHE A 223 16.42 -2.06 -9.43
CA PHE A 223 16.90 -3.44 -9.50
C PHE A 223 15.92 -4.34 -8.75
N GLU A 224 15.40 -5.38 -9.40
CA GLU A 224 14.43 -6.31 -8.81
C GLU A 224 14.92 -7.76 -8.98
N LEU A 225 14.85 -8.53 -7.89
CA LEU A 225 15.01 -9.98 -7.90
C LEU A 225 13.64 -10.64 -7.83
N SER A 226 13.48 -11.78 -8.49
CA SER A 226 12.32 -12.68 -8.37
C SER A 226 12.81 -14.12 -8.17
N PHE A 227 12.25 -14.83 -7.19
CA PHE A 227 12.64 -16.19 -6.83
C PHE A 227 11.56 -16.90 -6.00
N ASP A 228 11.79 -18.18 -5.71
CA ASP A 228 11.04 -18.93 -4.71
C ASP A 228 12.00 -19.70 -3.78
N ILE A 229 11.50 -20.38 -2.76
CA ILE A 229 12.28 -21.32 -1.91
C ILE A 229 11.66 -22.71 -1.95
N ASN A 230 12.47 -23.76 -1.78
CA ASN A 230 11.98 -25.14 -1.73
C ASN A 230 11.33 -25.52 -0.38
N ARG A 231 10.54 -24.61 0.20
CA ARG A 231 9.85 -24.79 1.49
C ARG A 231 8.39 -24.41 1.38
N HIS A 232 7.59 -25.13 2.15
CA HIS A 232 6.18 -24.88 2.36
C HIS A 232 6.01 -23.63 3.25
N VAL A 233 5.22 -22.66 2.81
CA VAL A 233 5.02 -21.38 3.48
C VAL A 233 3.54 -21.00 3.44
N SER A 234 2.84 -21.19 4.56
CA SER A 234 1.42 -20.87 4.71
C SER A 234 1.16 -19.39 4.96
N ASN A 235 1.96 -18.74 5.83
CA ASN A 235 1.99 -17.28 5.98
C ASN A 235 3.36 -16.71 5.52
N PRO A 236 3.44 -16.08 4.33
CA PRO A 236 4.69 -15.50 3.84
C PRO A 236 4.96 -14.08 4.39
N PHE A 237 4.09 -13.57 5.26
CA PHE A 237 4.24 -12.24 5.88
C PHE A 237 4.76 -12.31 7.32
N GLU A 238 4.95 -13.51 7.86
CA GLU A 238 5.43 -13.72 9.22
C GLU A 238 6.96 -13.98 9.26
N PRO A 239 7.79 -12.97 9.57
CA PRO A 239 9.25 -13.12 9.60
C PRO A 239 9.76 -14.11 10.66
N ASP A 240 8.96 -14.47 11.67
CA ASP A 240 9.34 -15.49 12.66
C ASP A 240 9.32 -16.92 12.07
N HIS A 241 8.54 -17.13 10.99
CA HIS A 241 8.49 -18.38 10.23
C HIS A 241 9.37 -18.37 8.98
N VAL A 242 9.37 -17.26 8.24
CA VAL A 242 10.17 -17.13 7.01
C VAL A 242 10.77 -15.73 6.89
N LYS A 243 12.07 -15.64 7.15
CA LYS A 243 12.83 -14.40 6.98
C LYS A 243 13.79 -14.55 5.81
N ILE A 244 13.55 -13.79 4.76
CA ILE A 244 14.47 -13.68 3.64
C ILE A 244 14.93 -12.23 3.55
N ASP A 245 16.23 -12.02 3.59
CA ASP A 245 16.86 -10.73 3.44
C ASP A 245 17.95 -10.79 2.35
N ALA A 246 18.07 -9.74 1.56
CA ALA A 246 19.10 -9.58 0.54
C ALA A 246 20.15 -8.58 1.00
N THR A 247 21.41 -9.00 1.10
CA THR A 247 22.52 -8.08 1.38
C THR A 247 23.18 -7.67 0.08
N PHE A 248 23.07 -6.38 -0.24
CA PHE A 248 23.78 -5.68 -1.30
C PHE A 248 25.10 -5.12 -0.78
N LEU A 249 26.14 -5.23 -1.57
CA LEU A 249 27.47 -4.64 -1.36
C LEU A 249 27.70 -3.64 -2.49
N ASP A 250 27.90 -2.38 -2.14
CA ASP A 250 28.25 -1.33 -3.09
C ASP A 250 29.70 -1.50 -3.61
N PRO A 251 30.17 -0.64 -4.54
CA PRO A 251 31.54 -0.71 -5.07
C PRO A 251 32.63 -0.48 -4.01
N ALA A 252 32.31 0.19 -2.90
CA ALA A 252 33.18 0.39 -1.74
C ALA A 252 33.10 -0.75 -0.71
N ASN A 253 32.29 -1.79 -0.95
CA ASN A 253 31.94 -2.89 -0.04
C ASN A 253 31.06 -2.49 1.16
N LYS A 254 30.41 -1.32 1.16
CA LYS A 254 29.39 -0.99 2.16
C LYS A 254 28.20 -1.93 1.99
N ALA A 255 27.79 -2.57 3.07
CA ALA A 255 26.63 -3.46 3.09
C ALA A 255 25.32 -2.69 3.31
N ILE A 256 24.30 -3.03 2.54
CA ILE A 256 22.90 -2.61 2.71
C ILE A 256 22.06 -3.88 2.68
N THR A 257 21.24 -4.11 3.70
CA THR A 257 20.37 -5.29 3.76
C THR A 257 18.91 -4.87 3.60
N ILE A 258 18.24 -5.43 2.59
CA ILE A 258 16.83 -5.18 2.31
C ILE A 258 16.02 -6.47 2.53
N PRO A 259 14.90 -6.42 3.28
CA PRO A 259 13.97 -7.54 3.38
C PRO A 259 13.37 -7.92 2.02
N ALA A 260 13.23 -9.21 1.76
CA ALA A 260 12.35 -9.69 0.69
C ALA A 260 10.87 -9.62 1.13
N PHE A 261 9.98 -9.57 0.14
CA PHE A 261 8.54 -9.56 0.31
C PHE A 261 7.86 -10.57 -0.62
N TYR A 262 6.70 -11.08 -0.23
CA TYR A 262 5.88 -11.94 -1.07
C TYR A 262 4.98 -11.13 -2.02
N HIS A 263 4.76 -11.65 -3.22
CA HIS A 263 4.14 -10.94 -4.33
C HIS A 263 3.28 -11.87 -5.19
N GLN A 264 2.10 -11.39 -5.59
CA GLN A 264 1.21 -12.02 -6.56
C GLN A 264 1.00 -11.03 -7.72
N ASP A 265 1.12 -11.51 -8.97
CA ASP A 265 0.77 -10.74 -10.17
C ASP A 265 -0.73 -10.76 -10.43
N TYR A 266 -1.24 -9.69 -11.04
CA TYR A 266 -2.65 -9.53 -11.43
C TYR A 266 -2.78 -8.91 -12.82
N VAL A 267 -3.92 -9.17 -13.47
CA VAL A 267 -4.42 -8.43 -14.62
C VAL A 267 -5.63 -7.62 -14.18
N ARG A 268 -5.59 -6.30 -14.39
CA ARG A 268 -6.71 -5.39 -14.12
C ARG A 268 -7.66 -5.26 -15.31
N ARG A 269 -8.95 -5.14 -15.04
CA ARG A 269 -10.02 -4.81 -16.00
C ARG A 269 -11.07 -3.93 -15.31
N VAL A 270 -11.84 -3.16 -16.08
CA VAL A 270 -13.09 -2.58 -15.58
C VAL A 270 -14.22 -3.56 -15.89
N VAL A 271 -15.02 -3.91 -14.88
CA VAL A 271 -16.19 -4.80 -15.00
C VAL A 271 -17.30 -4.21 -14.13
N ASN A 272 -18.47 -3.94 -14.70
CA ASN A 272 -19.60 -3.30 -14.02
C ASN A 272 -19.20 -2.00 -13.29
N ASP A 273 -18.50 -1.11 -14.01
CA ASP A 273 -17.99 0.18 -13.54
C ASP A 273 -17.15 0.14 -12.25
N ARG A 274 -16.47 -0.99 -12.01
CA ARG A 274 -15.45 -1.16 -10.96
C ARG A 274 -14.20 -1.84 -11.45
N GLU A 275 -13.07 -1.55 -10.81
CA GLU A 275 -11.83 -2.29 -11.05
C GLU A 275 -11.93 -3.73 -10.53
N HIS A 276 -11.64 -4.69 -11.40
CA HIS A 276 -11.51 -6.11 -11.08
C HIS A 276 -10.09 -6.59 -11.36
N LEU A 277 -9.45 -7.23 -10.39
CA LEU A 277 -8.12 -7.83 -10.53
C LEU A 277 -8.22 -9.36 -10.56
N THR A 278 -7.74 -9.97 -11.64
CA THR A 278 -7.63 -11.43 -11.77
C THR A 278 -6.19 -11.86 -11.50
N PRO A 279 -5.90 -12.75 -10.52
CA PRO A 279 -4.53 -13.16 -10.20
C PRO A 279 -3.93 -14.07 -11.28
N VAL A 280 -2.62 -13.93 -11.53
CA VAL A 280 -1.88 -14.60 -12.61
C VAL A 280 -0.56 -15.19 -12.12
N GLY A 281 -0.28 -16.43 -12.51
CA GLY A 281 0.97 -17.11 -12.22
C GLY A 281 1.11 -17.56 -10.75
N PRO A 282 2.28 -18.09 -10.38
CA PRO A 282 2.59 -18.39 -8.98
C PRO A 282 2.89 -17.10 -8.21
N GLY A 283 2.43 -17.04 -6.95
CA GLY A 283 2.97 -16.07 -6.00
C GLY A 283 4.43 -16.41 -5.68
N MET A 284 5.26 -15.38 -5.53
CA MET A 284 6.73 -15.51 -5.48
C MET A 284 7.36 -14.50 -4.52
N TRP A 285 8.62 -14.73 -4.16
CA TRP A 285 9.42 -13.78 -3.39
C TRP A 285 10.11 -12.77 -4.31
N LYS A 286 10.11 -11.52 -3.88
CA LYS A 286 10.80 -10.41 -4.55
C LYS A 286 11.64 -9.59 -3.59
N VAL A 287 12.67 -8.96 -4.15
CA VAL A 287 13.51 -7.95 -3.48
C VAL A 287 13.64 -6.79 -4.44
N ARG A 288 13.47 -5.55 -3.97
CA ARG A 288 13.68 -4.33 -4.76
C ARG A 288 14.78 -3.49 -4.14
N PHE A 289 15.64 -2.93 -4.98
CA PHE A 289 16.78 -2.13 -4.55
C PHE A 289 17.06 -0.99 -5.53
N ALA A 290 17.27 0.22 -5.01
CA ALA A 290 17.78 1.35 -5.78
C ALA A 290 19.24 1.64 -5.41
N PRO A 291 20.20 1.43 -6.33
CA PRO A 291 21.62 1.71 -6.07
C PRO A 291 21.90 3.20 -6.04
N MET A 292 22.60 3.69 -5.01
CA MET A 292 22.92 5.12 -4.83
C MET A 292 24.32 5.50 -5.32
N ALA A 293 25.21 4.53 -5.53
CA ALA A 293 26.55 4.74 -6.10
C ALA A 293 26.61 4.14 -7.52
N ALA A 294 27.46 4.68 -8.40
CA ALA A 294 27.77 4.05 -9.68
C ALA A 294 28.93 3.06 -9.53
N GLY A 295 28.93 1.97 -10.31
CA GLY A 295 29.89 0.87 -10.30
C GLY A 295 29.27 -0.50 -10.04
N THR A 296 30.11 -1.53 -10.07
CA THR A 296 29.69 -2.92 -9.86
C THR A 296 29.23 -3.19 -8.43
N HIS A 297 27.96 -3.57 -8.28
CA HIS A 297 27.38 -4.03 -7.03
C HIS A 297 27.42 -5.56 -6.96
N ARG A 298 27.49 -6.11 -5.75
CA ARG A 298 27.33 -7.56 -5.49
C ARG A 298 26.18 -7.79 -4.52
N TYR A 299 25.54 -8.94 -4.58
CA TYR A 299 24.50 -9.31 -3.61
C TYR A 299 24.45 -10.82 -3.37
N TYR A 300 23.82 -11.18 -2.25
CA TYR A 300 23.45 -12.55 -1.89
C TYR A 300 22.18 -12.51 -1.04
N LEU A 301 21.47 -13.65 -0.97
CA LEU A 301 20.30 -13.82 -0.12
C LEU A 301 20.68 -14.63 1.12
N THR A 302 20.11 -14.25 2.25
CA THR A 302 20.07 -15.04 3.49
C THR A 302 18.62 -15.45 3.72
N VAL A 303 18.37 -16.76 3.82
CA VAL A 303 17.06 -17.35 4.12
C VAL A 303 17.15 -18.03 5.47
N THR A 304 16.25 -17.66 6.39
CA THR A 304 15.96 -18.37 7.64
C THR A 304 14.54 -18.89 7.57
N TYR A 305 14.35 -20.20 7.81
CA TYR A 305 13.04 -20.85 7.79
C TYR A 305 12.82 -21.66 9.06
N THR A 306 11.71 -21.40 9.75
CA THR A 306 11.30 -22.06 10.98
C THR A 306 10.01 -22.85 10.70
N PRO A 307 10.05 -24.19 10.61
CA PRO A 307 8.88 -25.01 10.29
C PRO A 307 7.76 -24.85 11.33
N ASN A 308 6.51 -24.71 10.88
CA ASN A 308 5.38 -24.35 11.74
C ASN A 308 4.70 -25.55 12.46
N HIS A 309 5.39 -26.69 12.57
CA HIS A 309 4.80 -27.95 13.04
C HIS A 309 5.31 -28.40 14.41
N GLY A 310 4.65 -27.93 15.48
CA GLY A 310 4.40 -28.66 16.74
C GLY A 310 5.59 -29.19 17.58
N GLY A 311 6.82 -29.08 17.13
CA GLY A 311 8.02 -29.58 17.79
C GLY A 311 9.21 -28.69 17.48
N LYS A 312 10.04 -28.44 18.50
CA LYS A 312 11.23 -27.59 18.37
C LYS A 312 12.21 -28.21 17.38
N ARG A 313 12.21 -27.71 16.15
CA ARG A 313 13.31 -27.87 15.18
C ARG A 313 14.11 -26.57 15.16
N GLU A 314 15.42 -26.69 15.12
CA GLU A 314 16.30 -25.54 14.88
C GLU A 314 15.95 -24.89 13.52
N PRO A 315 16.00 -23.55 13.39
CA PRO A 315 15.75 -22.88 12.13
C PRO A 315 16.73 -23.34 11.04
N GLU A 316 16.19 -23.64 9.86
CA GLU A 316 17.01 -23.90 8.68
C GLU A 316 17.58 -22.58 8.16
N GLN A 317 18.87 -22.58 7.78
CA GLN A 317 19.53 -21.40 7.23
C GLN A 317 20.23 -21.70 5.90
N LEU A 318 20.17 -20.74 4.98
CA LEU A 318 20.87 -20.76 3.70
C LEU A 318 21.43 -19.36 3.41
N ILE A 319 22.68 -19.30 2.99
CA ILE A 319 23.29 -18.11 2.37
C ILE A 319 23.65 -18.47 0.93
N THR A 320 23.18 -17.69 -0.05
CA THR A 320 23.49 -17.96 -1.47
C THR A 320 24.91 -17.54 -1.85
N GLY A 321 25.42 -18.09 -2.95
CA GLY A 321 26.60 -17.52 -3.61
C GLY A 321 26.36 -16.06 -4.03
N LYS A 322 27.44 -15.26 -4.09
CA LYS A 322 27.37 -13.85 -4.50
C LYS A 322 27.17 -13.71 -6.00
N ARG A 323 26.17 -12.92 -6.40
CA ARG A 323 25.95 -12.45 -7.79
C ARG A 323 26.34 -10.96 -7.90
N ARG A 324 26.26 -10.39 -9.11
CA ARG A 324 26.63 -8.99 -9.40
C ARG A 324 25.72 -8.34 -10.44
N PHE A 325 25.59 -7.02 -10.37
CA PHE A 325 25.00 -6.18 -11.42
C PHE A 325 25.79 -4.86 -11.51
N GLU A 326 25.64 -4.13 -12.62
CA GLU A 326 26.30 -2.85 -12.83
C GLU A 326 25.33 -1.68 -12.60
N CYS A 327 25.72 -0.72 -11.76
CA CYS A 327 25.01 0.55 -11.62
C CYS A 327 25.71 1.63 -12.44
N VAL A 328 25.03 2.26 -13.40
CA VAL A 328 25.61 3.35 -14.21
C VAL A 328 25.10 4.73 -13.77
N PRO A 329 25.85 5.82 -14.03
CA PRO A 329 25.39 7.18 -13.73
C PRO A 329 24.01 7.51 -14.32
N SER A 330 23.33 8.47 -13.70
CA SER A 330 21.97 8.88 -14.05
C SER A 330 21.72 10.35 -13.76
N ASP A 331 20.86 10.95 -14.59
CA ASP A 331 20.31 12.30 -14.40
C ASP A 331 19.13 12.32 -13.42
N SER A 332 18.79 11.17 -12.81
CA SER A 332 17.79 11.14 -11.72
C SER A 332 18.34 11.96 -10.55
N PRO A 333 17.56 12.91 -9.99
CA PRO A 333 18.04 13.79 -8.95
C PRO A 333 18.17 13.07 -7.59
N GLY A 334 17.59 11.87 -7.47
CA GLY A 334 17.64 11.03 -6.27
C GLY A 334 16.42 11.18 -5.36
N PHE A 335 16.57 10.76 -4.10
CA PHE A 335 15.52 10.86 -3.08
C PHE A 335 15.34 12.30 -2.60
N ILE A 336 14.19 12.60 -2.01
CA ILE A 336 13.88 13.91 -1.43
C ILE A 336 14.30 13.94 0.05
N ARG A 337 14.84 15.08 0.49
CA ARG A 337 15.42 15.36 1.81
C ARG A 337 14.94 16.71 2.33
N VAL A 338 15.04 16.92 3.65
CA VAL A 338 15.08 18.28 4.22
C VAL A 338 16.34 18.98 3.71
N SER A 339 16.19 20.21 3.23
CA SER A 339 17.25 20.94 2.54
C SER A 339 18.35 21.40 3.49
N LYS A 340 19.59 20.95 3.25
CA LYS A 340 20.78 21.33 4.03
C LYS A 340 21.15 22.81 3.86
N LYS A 341 20.78 23.39 2.72
CA LYS A 341 21.01 24.80 2.37
C LYS A 341 20.05 25.76 3.08
N ASP A 342 18.85 25.27 3.39
CA ASP A 342 17.74 26.02 3.98
C ASP A 342 16.74 25.01 4.56
N PRO A 343 16.78 24.73 5.88
CA PRO A 343 15.97 23.68 6.49
C PRO A 343 14.45 23.89 6.46
N MET A 344 13.97 25.05 5.98
CA MET A 344 12.53 25.32 5.81
C MET A 344 11.94 24.71 4.52
N TYR A 345 12.74 24.03 3.70
CA TYR A 345 12.35 23.49 2.39
C TYR A 345 12.90 22.08 2.17
N PHE A 346 12.59 21.50 1.00
CA PHE A 346 13.08 20.19 0.57
C PHE A 346 14.14 20.32 -0.55
N GLU A 347 14.98 19.30 -0.71
CA GLU A 347 15.89 19.15 -1.84
C GLU A 347 16.01 17.69 -2.27
N PHE A 348 16.42 17.45 -3.50
CA PHE A 348 16.82 16.11 -3.93
C PHE A 348 18.26 15.78 -3.46
N ASP A 349 18.67 14.51 -3.46
CA ASP A 349 20.04 14.08 -3.13
C ASP A 349 21.13 14.82 -3.94
N ASN A 350 20.84 15.23 -5.18
CA ASN A 350 21.75 16.02 -6.02
C ASN A 350 21.87 17.51 -5.61
N GLY A 351 21.04 17.99 -4.67
CA GLY A 351 20.99 19.36 -4.17
C GLY A 351 19.97 20.28 -4.85
N ASP A 352 19.24 19.81 -5.88
CA ASP A 352 18.22 20.61 -6.57
C ASP A 352 17.03 20.92 -5.65
N TRP A 353 16.43 22.10 -5.80
CA TRP A 353 15.28 22.49 -4.97
C TRP A 353 14.05 21.67 -5.37
N PHE A 354 13.44 21.00 -4.40
CA PHE A 354 12.11 20.43 -4.56
C PHE A 354 11.09 21.34 -3.85
N TYR A 355 10.21 21.97 -4.62
CA TYR A 355 9.00 22.61 -4.11
C TYR A 355 7.81 21.78 -4.58
N PRO A 356 7.10 21.08 -3.67
CA PRO A 356 5.89 20.36 -4.01
C PRO A 356 4.82 21.29 -4.61
N ILE A 357 4.24 20.87 -5.73
CA ILE A 357 3.05 21.45 -6.34
C ILE A 357 2.11 20.27 -6.62
N GLY A 358 0.92 20.26 -6.01
CA GLY A 358 0.06 19.09 -6.03
C GLY A 358 -1.29 19.29 -5.34
N HIS A 359 -2.12 18.25 -5.36
CA HIS A 359 -3.34 18.15 -4.54
C HIS A 359 -3.57 16.74 -3.99
N ASN A 360 -4.58 16.61 -3.12
CA ASN A 360 -4.85 15.40 -2.35
C ASN A 360 -5.74 14.45 -3.16
N VAL A 361 -5.21 13.28 -3.55
CA VAL A 361 -5.92 12.23 -4.29
C VAL A 361 -5.84 10.93 -3.48
N HIS A 362 -6.14 11.03 -2.18
CA HIS A 362 -6.06 9.97 -1.17
C HIS A 362 -6.63 8.62 -1.65
N SER A 363 -7.71 8.66 -2.44
CA SER A 363 -8.37 7.50 -3.04
C SER A 363 -8.90 7.83 -4.46
N PRO A 364 -9.34 6.84 -5.28
CA PRO A 364 -9.93 7.08 -6.59
C PRO A 364 -11.28 7.82 -6.49
N SER A 365 -11.99 7.61 -5.38
CA SER A 365 -13.28 8.20 -5.07
C SER A 365 -13.57 8.12 -3.58
N ASP A 366 -14.08 9.22 -3.03
CA ASP A 366 -14.67 9.24 -1.69
C ASP A 366 -16.20 9.04 -1.83
N ASP A 367 -16.64 7.78 -1.69
CA ASP A 367 -18.03 7.36 -1.81
C ASP A 367 -18.78 7.35 -0.46
N THR A 368 -18.15 7.85 0.61
CA THR A 368 -18.80 7.97 1.92
C THR A 368 -20.05 8.87 1.82
N PRO A 369 -21.16 8.57 2.53
CA PRO A 369 -22.38 9.37 2.44
C PRO A 369 -22.18 10.87 2.74
N ARG A 370 -21.25 11.18 3.66
CA ARG A 370 -20.81 12.53 4.00
C ARG A 370 -20.14 13.21 2.80
N ALA A 371 -19.11 12.58 2.23
CA ALA A 371 -18.39 13.18 1.11
C ALA A 371 -19.26 13.28 -0.13
N VAL A 372 -20.01 12.24 -0.50
CA VAL A 372 -20.96 12.27 -1.62
C VAL A 372 -21.94 13.44 -1.48
N ALA A 373 -22.43 13.73 -0.28
CA ALA A 373 -23.28 14.90 -0.03
C ALA A 373 -22.52 16.24 -0.21
N MET A 374 -21.28 16.35 0.25
CA MET A 374 -20.46 17.56 0.09
C MET A 374 -20.05 17.78 -1.38
N GLN A 375 -19.62 16.72 -2.08
CA GLN A 375 -19.23 16.73 -3.48
C GLN A 375 -20.42 17.15 -4.38
N LYS A 376 -21.62 16.59 -4.15
CA LYS A 376 -22.85 17.05 -4.82
C LYS A 376 -23.18 18.51 -4.53
N ARG A 377 -23.01 18.96 -3.28
CA ARG A 377 -23.26 20.36 -2.87
C ARG A 377 -22.32 21.36 -3.57
N ILE A 378 -21.10 20.96 -3.89
CA ILE A 378 -20.13 21.77 -4.65
C ILE A 378 -20.17 21.52 -6.16
N GLY A 379 -21.14 20.74 -6.66
CA GLY A 379 -21.32 20.48 -8.08
C GLY A 379 -20.23 19.62 -8.71
N ALA A 380 -19.49 18.83 -7.91
CA ALA A 380 -18.50 17.90 -8.43
C ALA A 380 -19.16 16.70 -9.11
N ASP A 381 -18.58 16.27 -10.24
CA ASP A 381 -19.05 15.09 -10.98
C ASP A 381 -18.39 13.81 -10.41
N ILE A 382 -19.16 13.06 -9.61
CA ILE A 382 -18.67 11.91 -8.86
C ILE A 382 -18.51 10.72 -9.80
N GLN A 383 -17.27 10.45 -10.20
CA GLN A 383 -16.92 9.31 -11.06
C GLN A 383 -17.05 7.97 -10.29
N PRO A 384 -17.40 6.86 -10.98
CA PRO A 384 -17.31 5.52 -10.39
C PRO A 384 -15.88 5.15 -9.96
N ASP A 385 -15.78 4.25 -8.98
CA ASP A 385 -14.48 3.71 -8.54
C ASP A 385 -13.89 2.73 -9.58
N HIS A 386 -13.23 3.30 -10.58
CA HIS A 386 -12.40 2.56 -11.53
C HIS A 386 -10.99 2.26 -11.00
N GLY A 387 -10.73 2.45 -9.69
CA GLY A 387 -9.47 2.10 -9.05
C GLY A 387 -8.24 2.68 -9.76
N THR A 388 -7.29 1.84 -10.14
CA THR A 388 -6.03 2.32 -10.76
C THR A 388 -6.23 2.94 -12.16
N PHE A 389 -7.37 2.72 -12.81
CA PHE A 389 -7.71 3.41 -14.06
C PHE A 389 -8.09 4.88 -13.85
N THR A 390 -8.65 5.24 -12.69
CA THR A 390 -8.86 6.64 -12.31
C THR A 390 -7.50 7.35 -12.17
N TYR A 391 -6.52 6.67 -11.57
CA TYR A 391 -5.15 7.18 -11.42
C TYR A 391 -4.43 7.37 -12.76
N ASP A 392 -4.60 6.46 -13.75
CA ASP A 392 -4.03 6.66 -15.10
C ASP A 392 -4.40 8.02 -15.70
N ARG A 393 -5.64 8.46 -15.47
CA ARG A 393 -6.17 9.74 -15.93
C ARG A 393 -5.72 10.89 -15.04
N LEU A 394 -6.00 10.83 -13.73
CA LEU A 394 -5.71 11.91 -12.78
C LEU A 394 -4.22 12.26 -12.74
N PHE A 395 -3.34 11.26 -12.54
CA PHE A 395 -1.90 11.50 -12.50
C PHE A 395 -1.37 12.08 -13.82
N LYS A 396 -1.93 11.66 -14.97
CA LYS A 396 -1.53 12.25 -16.25
C LYS A 396 -1.93 13.73 -16.32
N THR A 397 -3.17 14.07 -15.96
CA THR A 397 -3.64 15.46 -15.98
C THR A 397 -2.86 16.35 -15.00
N MET A 398 -2.51 15.83 -13.81
CA MET A 398 -1.63 16.50 -12.84
C MET A 398 -0.25 16.80 -13.45
N ALA A 399 0.42 15.79 -14.01
CA ALA A 399 1.74 15.93 -14.61
C ALA A 399 1.75 16.86 -15.84
N ASP A 400 0.76 16.73 -16.74
CA ASP A 400 0.56 17.63 -17.90
C ASP A 400 0.32 19.09 -17.46
N SER A 401 -0.14 19.29 -16.23
CA SER A 401 -0.41 20.59 -15.61
C SER A 401 0.74 21.11 -14.74
N GLY A 402 1.88 20.42 -14.72
CA GLY A 402 3.09 20.85 -13.99
C GLY A 402 3.05 20.59 -12.49
N GLU A 403 2.10 19.79 -12.01
CA GLU A 403 2.16 19.22 -10.66
C GLU A 403 3.28 18.18 -10.58
N ASN A 404 3.85 18.02 -9.39
CA ASN A 404 4.98 17.12 -9.11
C ASN A 404 4.78 16.27 -7.83
N LEU A 405 3.69 16.48 -7.09
CA LEU A 405 3.29 15.72 -5.91
C LEU A 405 1.82 15.32 -5.98
N ALA A 406 1.49 14.15 -5.48
CA ALA A 406 0.14 13.69 -5.17
C ALA A 406 0.13 13.07 -3.76
N GLU A 407 -0.93 13.25 -2.97
CA GLU A 407 -1.12 12.47 -1.75
C GLU A 407 -2.01 11.25 -2.00
N VAL A 408 -1.65 10.09 -1.44
CA VAL A 408 -2.34 8.80 -1.61
C VAL A 408 -2.36 8.05 -0.28
N TRP A 409 -3.51 7.46 0.08
CA TRP A 409 -3.73 6.80 1.37
C TRP A 409 -3.77 5.27 1.27
N LEU A 410 -3.26 4.59 2.31
CA LEU A 410 -3.44 3.17 2.58
C LEU A 410 -4.66 2.93 3.49
N CYS A 411 -5.78 3.59 3.18
CA CYS A 411 -7.05 3.42 3.88
C CYS A 411 -7.75 2.09 3.54
N SER A 412 -8.66 1.66 4.41
CA SER A 412 -9.37 0.36 4.36
C SER A 412 -10.11 0.15 3.02
N TRP A 413 -10.67 1.20 2.43
CA TRP A 413 -11.39 1.15 1.15
C TRP A 413 -10.52 1.22 -0.12
N TRP A 414 -9.21 1.52 -0.03
CA TRP A 414 -8.37 1.72 -1.22
C TRP A 414 -7.08 0.88 -1.28
N LEU A 415 -5.99 1.31 -0.63
CA LEU A 415 -4.68 0.64 -0.66
C LEU A 415 -4.27 0.03 0.68
N GLY A 416 -5.19 -0.08 1.62
CA GLY A 416 -4.97 -0.74 2.91
C GLY A 416 -4.39 -2.15 2.74
N LEU A 417 -3.39 -2.47 3.56
CA LEU A 417 -2.74 -3.77 3.55
C LEU A 417 -3.41 -4.76 4.50
N GLU A 418 -4.02 -4.27 5.58
CA GLU A 418 -4.67 -5.08 6.63
C GLU A 418 -6.00 -4.41 7.00
N TRP A 419 -7.05 -5.21 7.16
CA TRP A 419 -8.36 -4.82 7.67
C TRP A 419 -9.10 -6.07 8.19
N ILE A 420 -10.36 -5.93 8.60
CA ILE A 420 -11.19 -7.04 9.06
C ILE A 420 -11.29 -8.18 8.03
N GLY A 421 -11.30 -9.44 8.47
CA GLY A 421 -11.23 -10.61 7.58
C GLY A 421 -12.51 -10.88 6.78
N GLU A 422 -13.63 -10.36 7.29
CA GLU A 422 -14.96 -10.40 6.68
C GLU A 422 -15.04 -9.51 5.44
N TRP A 423 -14.24 -8.45 5.36
CA TRP A 423 -14.15 -7.62 4.16
C TRP A 423 -13.44 -8.36 3.03
N LYS A 424 -13.93 -8.14 1.82
CA LYS A 424 -13.41 -8.76 0.60
C LYS A 424 -11.91 -8.49 0.45
N HIS A 425 -11.13 -9.51 0.10
CA HIS A 425 -9.68 -9.44 -0.13
C HIS A 425 -8.77 -9.11 1.08
N TYR A 426 -9.33 -8.95 2.29
CA TYR A 426 -8.57 -8.82 3.54
C TYR A 426 -8.62 -10.11 4.36
N ASP A 427 -7.50 -10.48 5.00
CA ASP A 427 -7.35 -11.71 5.77
C ASP A 427 -6.96 -11.45 7.25
N GLY A 428 -7.22 -10.24 7.77
CA GLY A 428 -6.88 -9.83 9.14
C GLY A 428 -5.43 -9.36 9.31
N LEU A 429 -4.97 -9.33 10.57
CA LEU A 429 -3.59 -8.94 10.92
C LEU A 429 -2.56 -9.94 10.40
N THR A 430 -1.38 -9.43 10.03
CA THR A 430 -0.22 -10.19 9.50
C THR A 430 -0.53 -11.02 8.24
N SER A 431 -1.57 -10.67 7.50
CA SER A 431 -1.97 -11.32 6.24
C SER A 431 -2.32 -10.25 5.20
N PHE A 432 -1.30 -9.72 4.51
CA PHE A 432 -1.44 -8.51 3.69
C PHE A 432 -2.27 -8.74 2.41
N ASN A 433 -3.15 -7.79 2.10
CA ASN A 433 -3.97 -7.75 0.89
C ASN A 433 -3.09 -7.60 -0.37
N MET A 434 -2.93 -8.69 -1.12
CA MET A 434 -2.06 -8.74 -2.30
C MET A 434 -2.61 -7.97 -3.51
N GLN A 435 -3.92 -7.77 -3.59
CA GLN A 435 -4.52 -6.91 -4.62
C GLN A 435 -4.13 -5.46 -4.39
N ASN A 436 -4.35 -4.94 -3.19
CA ASN A 436 -4.03 -3.55 -2.83
C ASN A 436 -2.52 -3.28 -2.91
N ALA A 437 -1.69 -4.24 -2.51
CA ALA A 437 -0.24 -4.14 -2.68
C ALA A 437 0.18 -4.16 -4.17
N TRP A 438 -0.52 -4.87 -5.06
CA TRP A 438 -0.29 -4.77 -6.51
C TRP A 438 -0.77 -3.44 -7.08
N LYS A 439 -1.91 -2.90 -6.60
CA LYS A 439 -2.38 -1.56 -7.00
C LYS A 439 -1.36 -0.49 -6.63
N LEU A 440 -0.74 -0.54 -5.43
CA LEU A 440 0.30 0.41 -5.04
C LEU A 440 1.59 0.26 -5.86
N ASP A 441 1.98 -0.97 -6.24
CA ASP A 441 3.06 -1.16 -7.23
C ASP A 441 2.74 -0.42 -8.54
N TYR A 442 1.52 -0.56 -9.05
CA TYR A 442 1.08 0.10 -10.27
C TYR A 442 1.09 1.63 -10.12
N THR A 443 0.56 2.17 -9.02
CA THR A 443 0.50 3.62 -8.76
C THR A 443 1.89 4.23 -8.62
N VAL A 444 2.84 3.55 -7.97
CA VAL A 444 4.24 4.00 -7.87
C VAL A 444 4.96 3.96 -9.24
N ASP A 445 4.77 2.89 -10.03
CA ASP A 445 5.35 2.80 -11.38
C ASP A 445 4.68 3.78 -12.37
N LEU A 446 3.42 4.16 -12.16
CA LEU A 446 2.74 5.24 -12.90
C LEU A 446 3.30 6.62 -12.53
N ALA A 447 3.42 6.94 -11.23
CA ALA A 447 4.04 8.19 -10.77
C ALA A 447 5.48 8.32 -11.29
N THR A 448 6.24 7.22 -11.29
CA THR A 448 7.59 7.15 -11.86
C THR A 448 7.62 7.54 -13.35
N ARG A 449 6.72 6.97 -14.16
CA ARG A 449 6.63 7.27 -15.61
C ARG A 449 6.22 8.72 -15.90
N LEU A 450 5.42 9.33 -15.03
CA LEU A 450 4.87 10.68 -15.21
C LEU A 450 5.70 11.78 -14.52
N GLY A 451 6.72 11.43 -13.75
CA GLY A 451 7.52 12.40 -13.00
C GLY A 451 6.85 12.94 -11.73
N LEU A 452 5.69 12.41 -11.34
CA LEU A 452 5.07 12.71 -10.05
C LEU A 452 5.81 12.02 -8.91
N ARG A 453 5.62 12.53 -7.69
CA ARG A 453 5.95 11.82 -6.45
C ARG A 453 4.70 11.64 -5.59
N ILE A 454 4.74 10.67 -4.69
CA ILE A 454 3.63 10.31 -3.80
C ILE A 454 4.00 10.69 -2.36
N HIS A 455 3.16 11.51 -1.72
CA HIS A 455 3.06 11.60 -0.27
C HIS A 455 2.22 10.42 0.20
N LEU A 456 2.81 9.47 0.94
CA LEU A 456 2.21 8.16 1.18
C LEU A 456 1.73 8.06 2.63
N VAL A 457 0.40 8.07 2.83
CA VAL A 457 -0.24 8.03 4.15
C VAL A 457 -0.56 6.59 4.55
N PHE A 458 0.01 6.10 5.64
CA PHE A 458 -0.10 4.70 6.06
C PHE A 458 -1.42 4.37 6.77
N ASP A 459 -1.95 5.30 7.56
CA ASP A 459 -3.18 5.16 8.32
C ASP A 459 -3.89 6.52 8.46
N ASN A 460 -5.21 6.49 8.58
CA ASN A 460 -6.07 7.65 8.82
C ASN A 460 -6.73 7.52 10.20
N HIS A 461 -7.17 8.63 10.79
CA HIS A 461 -7.68 8.72 12.16
C HIS A 461 -8.81 7.75 12.48
N GLY A 462 -9.76 7.58 11.55
CA GLY A 462 -10.96 6.73 11.71
C GLY A 462 -10.62 5.32 12.20
N LYS A 463 -9.58 4.71 11.63
CA LYS A 463 -9.05 3.39 12.04
C LYS A 463 -8.81 3.27 13.54
N ALA A 464 -8.45 4.35 14.22
CA ALA A 464 -8.20 4.38 15.67
C ALA A 464 -9.07 5.45 16.36
N SER A 465 -10.31 5.62 15.94
CA SER A 465 -11.28 6.53 16.59
C SER A 465 -12.65 5.86 16.77
N THR A 466 -13.31 6.14 17.89
CA THR A 466 -14.72 5.76 18.14
C THR A 466 -15.69 6.94 18.06
N TRP A 467 -15.20 8.16 17.78
CA TRP A 467 -16.01 9.40 17.81
C TRP A 467 -15.83 10.32 16.59
N CYS A 468 -14.74 10.19 15.84
CA CYS A 468 -14.49 10.99 14.63
C CYS A 468 -14.29 10.08 13.43
N ASP A 469 -15.23 10.13 12.48
CA ASP A 469 -15.32 9.22 11.32
C ASP A 469 -14.97 7.76 11.70
N PRO A 470 -15.68 7.17 12.69
CA PRO A 470 -15.17 6.03 13.45
C PRO A 470 -15.12 4.74 12.62
N GLU A 471 -13.95 4.09 12.61
CA GLU A 471 -13.74 2.77 12.03
C GLU A 471 -13.21 1.76 13.08
N TRP A 472 -13.13 2.13 14.37
CA TRP A 472 -12.59 1.24 15.42
C TRP A 472 -13.41 -0.06 15.59
N GLU A 473 -14.71 -0.03 15.29
CA GLU A 473 -15.56 -1.23 15.34
C GLU A 473 -15.18 -2.28 14.28
N ASP A 474 -14.64 -1.86 13.13
CA ASP A 474 -14.11 -2.72 12.06
C ASP A 474 -12.59 -2.92 12.15
N ASN A 475 -11.90 -2.29 13.11
CA ASN A 475 -10.45 -2.39 13.19
C ASN A 475 -10.00 -3.82 13.58
N PRO A 476 -9.05 -4.46 12.86
CA PRO A 476 -8.63 -5.84 13.12
C PRO A 476 -7.82 -6.06 14.42
N TYR A 477 -7.41 -4.99 15.12
CA TYR A 477 -6.82 -5.08 16.46
C TYR A 477 -7.88 -5.13 17.59
N ASN A 478 -9.13 -4.73 17.30
CA ASN A 478 -10.24 -4.78 18.25
C ASN A 478 -10.61 -6.24 18.58
N LYS A 479 -10.80 -6.56 19.87
CA LYS A 479 -11.21 -7.91 20.31
C LYS A 479 -12.51 -8.42 19.69
N MET A 480 -13.43 -7.53 19.33
CA MET A 480 -14.68 -7.91 18.64
C MET A 480 -14.41 -8.62 17.31
N ASN A 481 -13.28 -8.31 16.67
CA ASN A 481 -12.88 -8.82 15.35
C ASN A 481 -11.79 -9.90 15.44
N GLY A 482 -11.66 -10.56 16.60
CA GLY A 482 -10.60 -11.53 16.87
C GLY A 482 -9.24 -10.91 17.21
N GLY A 483 -9.16 -9.59 17.37
CA GLY A 483 -7.99 -8.88 17.87
C GLY A 483 -7.77 -9.05 19.37
N PHE A 484 -7.01 -8.14 19.99
CA PHE A 484 -6.57 -8.24 21.38
C PHE A 484 -6.59 -6.93 22.17
N LEU A 485 -7.09 -5.84 21.57
CA LEU A 485 -7.22 -4.52 22.20
C LEU A 485 -8.67 -4.21 22.60
N ASP A 486 -8.86 -3.56 23.74
CA ASP A 486 -10.18 -3.10 24.22
C ASP A 486 -10.53 -1.68 23.73
N SER A 487 -9.53 -0.81 23.51
CA SER A 487 -9.74 0.59 23.09
C SER A 487 -8.72 1.05 22.02
N PRO A 488 -9.05 2.06 21.21
CA PRO A 488 -8.14 2.58 20.19
C PRO A 488 -6.85 3.17 20.77
N GLU A 489 -6.85 3.71 21.99
CA GLU A 489 -5.62 4.23 22.60
C GLU A 489 -4.66 3.13 23.06
N GLU A 490 -5.13 1.88 23.25
CA GLU A 490 -4.25 0.76 23.53
C GLU A 490 -3.32 0.46 22.34
N PHE A 491 -3.71 0.78 21.10
CA PHE A 491 -2.87 0.62 19.91
C PHE A 491 -1.51 1.32 20.07
N PHE A 492 -1.51 2.52 20.67
CA PHE A 492 -0.30 3.31 20.91
C PHE A 492 0.52 2.84 22.12
N ARG A 493 -0.03 1.96 22.97
CA ARG A 493 0.60 1.49 24.22
C ARG A 493 1.06 0.03 24.15
N ASN A 494 0.24 -0.85 23.58
CA ASN A 494 0.39 -2.30 23.67
C ASN A 494 1.62 -2.78 22.86
N PRO A 495 2.54 -3.55 23.47
CA PRO A 495 3.76 -4.00 22.79
C PRO A 495 3.48 -4.96 21.62
N ILE A 496 2.43 -5.79 21.71
CA ILE A 496 2.05 -6.71 20.62
C ILE A 496 1.54 -5.91 19.43
N ALA A 497 0.71 -4.88 19.67
CA ALA A 497 0.20 -4.02 18.59
C ALA A 497 1.34 -3.31 17.84
N LYS A 498 2.34 -2.81 18.58
CA LYS A 498 3.55 -2.19 18.04
C LYS A 498 4.41 -3.16 17.23
N GLU A 499 4.62 -4.40 17.68
CA GLU A 499 5.38 -5.40 16.91
C GLU A 499 4.65 -5.83 15.63
N ILE A 500 3.33 -5.98 15.65
CA ILE A 500 2.54 -6.22 14.43
C ILE A 500 2.66 -5.03 13.47
N TYR A 501 2.56 -3.80 13.98
CA TYR A 501 2.74 -2.61 13.14
C TYR A 501 4.13 -2.53 12.50
N LYS A 502 5.19 -2.93 13.22
CA LYS A 502 6.55 -3.07 12.67
C LYS A 502 6.62 -4.10 11.54
N LYS A 503 5.83 -5.18 11.57
CA LYS A 503 5.71 -6.13 10.43
C LYS A 503 5.09 -5.45 9.20
N LYS A 504 4.06 -4.60 9.37
CA LYS A 504 3.51 -3.75 8.30
C LYS A 504 4.55 -2.78 7.73
N LEU A 505 5.27 -2.05 8.59
CA LEU A 505 6.36 -1.14 8.17
C LEU A 505 7.48 -1.87 7.43
N ARG A 506 7.92 -3.05 7.90
CA ARG A 506 8.91 -3.90 7.22
C ARG A 506 8.45 -4.23 5.79
N TYR A 507 7.18 -4.61 5.61
CA TYR A 507 6.63 -4.94 4.30
C TYR A 507 6.55 -3.73 3.37
N ILE A 508 6.12 -2.56 3.89
CA ILE A 508 6.06 -1.31 3.13
C ILE A 508 7.45 -0.92 2.58
N ILE A 509 8.47 -0.90 3.45
CA ILE A 509 9.84 -0.55 3.05
C ILE A 509 10.45 -1.61 2.12
N ALA A 510 10.18 -2.91 2.35
CA ALA A 510 10.61 -4.00 1.47
C ALA A 510 10.12 -3.81 0.02
N ARG A 511 8.85 -3.38 -0.14
CA ARG A 511 8.15 -3.37 -1.43
C ARG A 511 8.23 -2.03 -2.15
N TRP A 512 8.20 -0.90 -1.45
CA TRP A 512 8.17 0.45 -2.06
C TRP A 512 9.31 1.37 -1.66
N GLY A 513 10.06 1.07 -0.59
CA GLY A 513 11.15 1.91 -0.09
C GLY A 513 12.27 2.15 -1.11
N TYR A 514 12.43 1.32 -2.14
CA TYR A 514 13.41 1.57 -3.20
C TYR A 514 13.12 2.84 -4.02
N SER A 515 11.90 3.38 -3.99
CA SER A 515 11.43 4.34 -5.00
C SER A 515 11.70 5.80 -4.64
N THR A 516 12.53 6.48 -5.42
CA THR A 516 12.72 7.95 -5.37
C THR A 516 11.45 8.75 -5.69
N HIS A 517 10.36 8.06 -6.07
CA HIS A 517 9.05 8.67 -6.30
C HIS A 517 8.13 8.61 -5.08
N ILE A 518 8.59 8.11 -3.93
CA ILE A 518 7.97 8.42 -2.64
C ILE A 518 8.61 9.70 -2.10
N ALA A 519 7.79 10.75 -1.92
CA ALA A 519 8.25 12.04 -1.41
C ALA A 519 8.40 12.03 0.12
N GLY A 520 7.53 11.31 0.82
CA GLY A 520 7.56 11.17 2.27
C GLY A 520 6.56 10.12 2.74
N LEU A 521 6.82 9.61 3.95
CA LEU A 521 6.04 8.59 4.63
C LEU A 521 5.25 9.27 5.76
N GLU A 522 3.94 9.37 5.63
CA GLU A 522 3.09 9.85 6.70
C GLU A 522 2.57 8.67 7.52
N LEU A 523 2.93 8.63 8.80
CA LEU A 523 2.53 7.54 9.69
C LEU A 523 1.03 7.55 9.98
N TRP A 524 0.43 8.74 10.13
CA TRP A 524 -0.97 8.96 10.44
C TRP A 524 -1.48 10.27 9.85
N SER A 525 -2.61 10.23 9.15
CA SER A 525 -3.47 11.40 8.95
C SER A 525 -4.25 11.72 10.23
N GLU A 526 -4.36 13.02 10.54
CA GLU A 526 -5.13 13.59 11.65
C GLU A 526 -4.92 12.88 13.02
N ILE A 527 -3.66 12.73 13.44
CA ILE A 527 -3.23 12.01 14.66
C ILE A 527 -3.80 12.57 15.98
N ASP A 528 -4.47 13.71 15.92
CA ASP A 528 -5.17 14.34 17.03
C ASP A 528 -6.67 14.03 17.11
N LEU A 529 -7.22 13.30 16.13
CA LEU A 529 -8.60 12.82 16.10
C LEU A 529 -8.77 11.33 16.53
N VAL A 530 -7.66 10.62 16.75
CA VAL A 530 -7.66 9.25 17.29
C VAL A 530 -7.96 9.20 18.80
N GLY A 531 -8.42 8.04 19.28
CA GLY A 531 -8.84 7.75 20.65
C GLY A 531 -10.36 7.71 20.80
N ASP A 532 -10.85 7.54 22.03
CA ASP A 532 -12.28 7.56 22.37
C ASP A 532 -12.85 8.97 22.59
N SER A 533 -11.99 9.98 22.61
CA SER A 533 -12.42 11.38 22.56
C SER A 533 -11.28 12.32 22.15
N TRP A 534 -11.64 13.55 21.77
CA TRP A 534 -10.75 14.71 21.61
C TRP A 534 -9.73 14.89 22.75
N ASN A 535 -10.05 14.40 23.97
CA ASN A 535 -9.18 14.53 25.13
C ASN A 535 -7.86 13.77 24.99
N PHE A 536 -7.77 12.72 24.17
CA PHE A 536 -6.52 11.99 23.91
C PHE A 536 -5.46 12.83 23.16
N HIS A 537 -5.77 14.08 22.81
CA HIS A 537 -4.80 15.05 22.31
C HIS A 537 -4.84 16.42 23.05
N ALA A 538 -5.60 16.55 24.13
CA ALA A 538 -5.81 17.84 24.80
C ALA A 538 -4.49 18.49 25.26
N ASN A 539 -3.61 17.73 25.90
CA ASN A 539 -2.33 18.19 26.45
C ASN A 539 -1.23 17.13 26.28
N ASP A 540 0.02 17.46 26.63
CA ASP A 540 1.17 16.57 26.44
C ASP A 540 1.09 15.28 27.26
N VAL A 541 0.41 15.28 28.42
CA VAL A 541 0.21 14.06 29.23
C VAL A 541 -0.70 13.08 28.49
N GLN A 542 -1.81 13.57 27.93
CA GLN A 542 -2.74 12.72 27.18
C GLN A 542 -2.15 12.27 25.83
N ALA A 543 -1.36 13.12 25.17
CA ALA A 543 -0.69 12.79 23.92
C ALA A 543 0.57 11.89 24.09
N ALA A 544 1.07 11.70 25.32
CA ALA A 544 2.32 10.98 25.59
C ALA A 544 2.40 9.55 24.99
N PRO A 545 1.33 8.72 24.96
CA PRO A 545 1.38 7.42 24.28
C PRO A 545 1.64 7.54 22.78
N LYS A 546 1.08 8.57 22.13
CA LYS A 546 1.31 8.85 20.71
C LYS A 546 2.75 9.30 20.48
N VAL A 547 3.30 10.14 21.35
CA VAL A 547 4.73 10.54 21.33
C VAL A 547 5.66 9.33 21.47
N GLN A 548 5.40 8.44 22.43
CA GLN A 548 6.18 7.21 22.64
C GLN A 548 6.12 6.29 21.42
N TRP A 549 4.93 6.09 20.84
CA TRP A 549 4.74 5.27 19.65
C TRP A 549 5.47 5.84 18.43
N HIS A 550 5.35 7.16 18.18
CA HIS A 550 6.01 7.80 17.03
C HIS A 550 7.53 7.71 17.13
N ARG A 551 8.10 7.91 18.32
CA ARG A 551 9.53 7.66 18.57
C ARG A 551 9.94 6.23 18.21
N GLU A 552 9.19 5.25 18.69
CA GLU A 552 9.51 3.84 18.46
C GLU A 552 9.38 3.40 16.99
N MET A 553 8.41 3.97 16.24
CA MET A 553 8.25 3.68 14.81
C MET A 553 9.26 4.43 13.93
N THR A 554 9.65 5.65 14.30
CA THR A 554 10.70 6.41 13.59
C THR A 554 12.08 5.80 13.79
N GLU A 555 12.43 5.40 15.02
CA GLU A 555 13.64 4.61 15.33
C GLU A 555 13.63 3.24 14.61
N TYR A 556 12.45 2.64 14.40
CA TYR A 556 12.33 1.42 13.59
C TYR A 556 12.59 1.68 12.11
N LEU A 557 11.98 2.73 11.54
CA LEU A 557 12.12 3.12 10.14
C LEU A 557 13.57 3.49 9.79
N GLU A 558 14.25 4.30 10.60
CA GLU A 558 15.67 4.65 10.44
C GLU A 558 16.57 3.40 10.31
N ARG A 559 16.21 2.31 11.00
CA ARG A 559 16.93 1.04 10.95
C ARG A 559 16.62 0.18 9.72
N ILE A 560 15.40 0.24 9.18
CA ILE A 560 14.96 -0.66 8.09
C ILE A 560 14.95 -0.01 6.70
N ASP A 561 14.92 1.31 6.61
CA ASP A 561 14.96 2.07 5.36
C ASP A 561 16.37 2.65 5.12
N PRO A 562 17.24 1.96 4.36
CA PRO A 562 18.59 2.45 4.09
C PRO A 562 18.62 3.63 3.10
N TRP A 563 17.48 3.98 2.50
CA TRP A 563 17.33 5.18 1.68
C TRP A 563 16.87 6.39 2.50
N ASN A 564 16.44 6.20 3.76
CA ASN A 564 16.11 7.24 4.73
C ASN A 564 15.07 8.25 4.21
N HIS A 565 13.91 7.77 3.76
CA HIS A 565 12.80 8.62 3.34
C HIS A 565 12.42 9.61 4.43
N MET A 566 11.94 10.79 4.03
CA MET A 566 11.39 11.74 5.00
C MET A 566 10.13 11.16 5.64
N VAL A 567 9.96 11.32 6.95
CA VAL A 567 8.81 10.80 7.70
C VAL A 567 8.04 11.96 8.38
N THR A 568 6.71 11.85 8.44
CA THR A 568 5.84 12.83 9.11
C THR A 568 4.64 12.18 9.81
N THR A 569 3.84 13.03 10.46
CA THR A 569 2.49 12.74 10.96
C THR A 569 1.67 14.03 10.89
N HIS A 570 0.38 13.92 10.59
CA HIS A 570 -0.49 15.03 10.19
C HIS A 570 -1.46 15.45 11.31
N PHE A 571 -1.75 16.75 11.39
CA PHE A 571 -2.61 17.36 12.42
C PHE A 571 -3.83 18.07 11.82
N SER A 572 -5.01 17.75 12.35
CA SER A 572 -6.32 18.24 11.91
C SER A 572 -6.53 19.74 12.08
N THR A 573 -7.60 20.23 11.44
CA THR A 573 -8.17 21.58 11.45
C THR A 573 -7.24 22.72 11.02
N THR A 574 -6.21 23.02 11.80
CA THR A 574 -5.29 24.16 11.63
C THR A 574 -3.99 23.93 12.38
N TYR A 575 -2.98 24.76 12.06
CA TYR A 575 -1.71 24.88 12.80
C TYR A 575 -1.82 24.97 14.34
N SER A 576 -2.97 25.35 14.91
CA SER A 576 -3.19 25.43 16.36
C SER A 576 -3.21 24.07 17.06
N ARG A 577 -3.33 22.97 16.32
CA ARG A 577 -3.32 21.59 16.82
C ARG A 577 -1.92 20.98 16.94
N ILE A 578 -0.93 21.54 16.24
CA ILE A 578 0.45 21.03 16.21
C ILE A 578 1.01 20.94 17.63
N LYS A 579 1.51 19.75 18.01
CA LYS A 579 2.21 19.53 19.29
C LYS A 579 3.71 19.53 19.09
N SER A 580 4.39 20.46 19.76
CA SER A 580 5.86 20.51 19.85
C SER A 580 6.46 19.16 20.26
N THR A 581 5.82 18.43 21.16
CA THR A 581 6.25 17.11 21.66
C THR A 581 6.22 15.99 20.62
N LEU A 582 5.37 16.10 19.58
CA LEU A 582 5.36 15.20 18.43
C LEU A 582 6.31 15.69 17.32
N VAL A 583 6.19 16.95 16.89
CA VAL A 583 7.00 17.45 15.76
C VAL A 583 8.48 17.64 16.09
N SER A 584 8.91 17.52 17.35
CA SER A 584 10.33 17.54 17.75
C SER A 584 10.98 16.15 17.84
N ILE A 585 10.22 15.07 17.62
CA ILE A 585 10.77 13.70 17.64
C ILE A 585 11.87 13.57 16.55
N PRO A 586 13.05 13.01 16.86
CA PRO A 586 14.04 12.62 15.85
C PRO A 586 13.44 11.60 14.88
N GLY A 587 13.58 11.83 13.57
CA GLY A 587 12.89 11.02 12.56
C GLY A 587 11.45 11.46 12.26
N ILE A 588 10.98 12.60 12.76
CA ILE A 588 9.91 13.38 12.11
C ILE A 588 10.58 14.55 11.39
N ASP A 589 10.61 14.53 10.06
CA ASP A 589 11.45 15.44 9.26
C ASP A 589 10.77 16.77 8.95
N TYR A 590 9.45 16.75 8.74
CA TYR A 590 8.63 17.91 8.38
C TYR A 590 7.27 17.87 9.08
N ILE A 591 6.54 18.98 9.00
CA ILE A 591 5.21 19.14 9.58
C ILE A 591 4.17 19.05 8.46
N ALA A 592 3.19 18.17 8.62
CA ALA A 592 1.94 18.18 7.87
C ALA A 592 0.82 18.71 8.78
N CYS A 593 -0.04 19.60 8.27
CA CYS A 593 -1.29 19.95 8.96
C CYS A 593 -2.37 20.45 7.99
N ASP A 594 -3.60 20.46 8.46
CA ASP A 594 -4.70 21.11 7.79
C ASP A 594 -4.55 22.64 7.71
N ALA A 595 -5.26 23.23 6.76
CA ALA A 595 -5.60 24.65 6.76
C ALA A 595 -7.09 24.89 6.49
N TYR A 596 -7.96 24.28 7.28
CA TYR A 596 -9.40 24.52 7.20
C TYR A 596 -9.80 25.87 7.85
N ARG A 597 -10.51 26.69 7.09
CA ARG A 597 -11.02 28.01 7.49
C ARG A 597 -12.53 27.98 7.79
N GLY A 598 -12.96 28.93 8.61
CA GLY A 598 -14.37 29.31 8.73
C GLY A 598 -14.77 30.29 7.62
N SER A 599 -15.16 31.51 8.01
CA SER A 599 -15.39 32.63 7.09
C SER A 599 -14.09 33.38 6.74
N GLY A 600 -14.13 34.29 5.76
CA GLY A 600 -12.97 35.06 5.32
C GLY A 600 -12.11 34.34 4.29
N GLY A 601 -11.28 35.07 3.54
CA GLY A 601 -10.29 34.49 2.62
C GLY A 601 -9.14 33.73 3.30
N ILE A 602 -8.67 32.66 2.65
CA ILE A 602 -7.68 31.69 3.18
C ILE A 602 -6.30 32.27 3.50
N THR A 603 -5.92 33.40 2.86
CA THR A 603 -4.56 33.96 2.91
C THR A 603 -4.09 34.34 4.32
N LYS A 604 -5.01 34.70 5.22
CA LYS A 604 -4.69 34.96 6.65
C LYS A 604 -4.29 33.70 7.39
N LEU A 605 -4.97 32.58 7.12
CA LEU A 605 -4.69 31.29 7.74
C LEU A 605 -3.34 30.76 7.26
N VAL A 606 -3.08 30.78 5.94
CA VAL A 606 -1.76 30.41 5.37
C VAL A 606 -0.61 31.20 5.99
N LEU A 607 -0.77 32.52 6.17
CA LEU A 607 0.23 33.34 6.87
C LEU A 607 0.44 32.95 8.34
N ALA A 608 -0.59 32.47 9.03
CA ALA A 608 -0.48 32.00 10.42
C ALA A 608 0.19 30.62 10.47
N THR A 609 -0.23 29.68 9.63
CA THR A 609 0.36 28.35 9.46
C THR A 609 1.86 28.44 9.11
N ALA A 610 2.24 29.26 8.12
CA ALA A 610 3.65 29.45 7.75
C ALA A 610 4.52 29.99 8.89
N ARG A 611 3.95 30.83 9.78
CA ARG A 611 4.65 31.30 10.99
C ARG A 611 4.75 30.22 12.06
N ALA A 612 3.73 29.37 12.22
CA ALA A 612 3.78 28.23 13.12
C ALA A 612 4.89 27.25 12.71
N PHE A 613 4.97 26.89 11.43
CA PHE A 613 6.07 26.05 10.90
C PHE A 613 7.45 26.68 11.17
N ALA A 614 7.62 27.97 10.87
CA ALA A 614 8.87 28.68 11.12
C ALA A 614 9.26 28.72 12.62
N ASN A 615 8.28 28.82 13.54
CA ASN A 615 8.53 28.76 14.98
C ASN A 615 9.04 27.38 15.46
N HIS A 616 8.74 26.30 14.73
CA HIS A 616 9.27 24.96 15.00
C HIS A 616 10.62 24.70 14.30
N GLY A 617 11.06 25.58 13.39
CA GLY A 617 12.32 25.43 12.67
C GLY A 617 12.38 24.23 11.71
N LYS A 618 11.22 23.76 11.24
CA LYS A 618 11.09 22.61 10.33
C LYS A 618 10.34 23.00 9.05
N PRO A 619 10.57 22.31 7.91
CA PRO A 619 9.73 22.49 6.74
C PRO A 619 8.30 22.09 7.09
N GLY A 620 7.33 22.75 6.49
CA GLY A 620 5.93 22.41 6.68
C GLY A 620 5.10 22.58 5.41
N ILE A 621 4.19 21.63 5.21
CA ILE A 621 3.26 21.55 4.08
C ILE A 621 1.83 21.46 4.64
N VAL A 622 0.86 21.92 3.85
CA VAL A 622 -0.56 21.75 4.15
C VAL A 622 -1.07 20.60 3.30
N THR A 623 -1.50 19.51 3.93
CA THR A 623 -1.88 18.24 3.29
C THR A 623 -3.38 18.09 3.07
N GLU A 624 -4.20 18.85 3.80
CA GLU A 624 -5.60 19.09 3.44
C GLU A 624 -6.01 20.56 3.62
N TYR A 625 -6.80 21.06 2.67
CA TYR A 625 -7.54 22.30 2.81
C TYR A 625 -8.66 22.41 1.75
N GLY A 626 -9.48 23.45 1.86
CA GLY A 626 -10.53 23.79 0.90
C GLY A 626 -11.84 24.10 1.64
N GLY A 627 -12.00 25.35 2.08
CA GLY A 627 -13.05 25.70 3.03
C GLY A 627 -12.82 25.05 4.39
N SER A 628 -13.73 24.17 4.78
CA SER A 628 -13.74 23.38 6.00
C SER A 628 -13.75 21.86 5.68
N PRO A 629 -13.74 20.95 6.67
CA PRO A 629 -14.01 19.51 6.46
C PRO A 629 -15.42 19.21 5.89
N PHE A 630 -16.25 20.25 5.68
CA PHE A 630 -17.57 20.23 5.04
C PHE A 630 -17.62 21.17 3.82
N ALA A 631 -16.46 21.37 3.18
CA ALA A 631 -16.23 22.22 2.02
C ALA A 631 -16.52 23.72 2.28
N SER A 632 -16.82 24.46 1.21
CA SER A 632 -17.24 25.87 1.18
C SER A 632 -18.31 26.05 0.09
N THR A 633 -18.71 27.29 -0.21
CA THR A 633 -19.44 27.59 -1.45
C THR A 633 -18.54 27.37 -2.67
N VAL A 634 -19.09 27.01 -3.84
CA VAL A 634 -18.30 26.80 -5.08
C VAL A 634 -17.36 27.97 -5.41
N PRO A 635 -17.81 29.25 -5.42
CA PRO A 635 -16.91 30.40 -5.57
C PRO A 635 -15.85 30.51 -4.46
N GLY A 636 -16.15 30.08 -3.24
CA GLY A 636 -15.20 30.01 -2.13
C GLY A 636 -14.12 28.95 -2.33
N LEU A 637 -14.46 27.76 -2.85
CA LEU A 637 -13.48 26.73 -3.19
C LEU A 637 -12.60 27.12 -4.38
N ARG A 638 -13.18 27.73 -5.43
CA ARG A 638 -12.41 28.30 -6.56
C ARG A 638 -11.39 29.35 -6.08
N ALA A 639 -11.78 30.18 -5.11
CA ALA A 639 -10.88 31.11 -4.46
C ALA A 639 -9.82 30.39 -3.61
N ASP A 640 -10.18 29.35 -2.87
CA ASP A 640 -9.23 28.60 -2.05
C ASP A 640 -8.14 27.93 -2.89
N VAL A 641 -8.49 27.28 -4.01
CA VAL A 641 -7.49 26.70 -4.95
C VAL A 641 -6.49 27.78 -5.38
N HIS A 642 -6.98 28.90 -5.92
CA HIS A 642 -6.11 29.95 -6.43
C HIS A 642 -5.28 30.64 -5.33
N ALA A 643 -5.96 31.12 -4.28
CA ALA A 643 -5.35 31.87 -3.21
C ALA A 643 -4.44 31.01 -2.34
N GLY A 644 -4.75 29.73 -2.12
CA GLY A 644 -3.91 28.79 -1.40
C GLY A 644 -2.56 28.59 -2.09
N LEU A 645 -2.58 28.29 -3.40
CA LEU A 645 -1.40 28.12 -4.24
C LEU A 645 -0.49 29.37 -4.23
N TRP A 646 -1.04 30.56 -4.50
CA TRP A 646 -0.22 31.78 -4.54
C TRP A 646 0.22 32.25 -3.16
N SER A 647 -0.60 32.10 -2.11
CA SER A 647 -0.23 32.55 -0.77
C SER A 647 0.81 31.67 -0.10
N THR A 648 0.74 30.35 -0.24
CA THR A 648 1.79 29.44 0.22
C THR A 648 3.10 29.75 -0.48
N TYR A 649 3.10 29.90 -1.81
CA TYR A 649 4.31 30.30 -2.54
C TYR A 649 4.90 31.62 -2.02
N MET A 650 4.08 32.60 -1.61
CA MET A 650 4.57 33.86 -1.03
C MET A 650 4.81 33.81 0.49
N THR A 651 5.03 32.62 1.06
CA THR A 651 5.43 32.39 2.46
C THR A 651 6.50 31.30 2.58
N HIS A 652 7.04 31.09 3.79
CA HIS A 652 8.01 30.02 4.08
C HIS A 652 7.34 28.66 4.34
N THR A 653 6.33 28.32 3.52
CA THR A 653 5.82 26.94 3.44
C THR A 653 6.70 26.16 2.47
N ALA A 654 6.90 24.87 2.73
CA ALA A 654 7.84 24.04 2.00
C ALA A 654 7.31 23.62 0.61
N GLY A 655 5.99 23.63 0.42
CA GLY A 655 5.27 23.28 -0.81
C GLY A 655 3.89 23.95 -0.89
N SER A 656 3.16 23.70 -1.97
CA SER A 656 1.78 24.13 -2.15
C SER A 656 0.83 23.36 -1.21
N PRO A 657 -0.36 23.90 -0.89
CA PRO A 657 -1.33 23.20 -0.07
C PRO A 657 -2.09 22.19 -0.95
N LEU A 658 -2.34 20.99 -0.41
CA LEU A 658 -3.01 19.93 -1.14
C LEU A 658 -4.52 20.02 -0.89
N LEU A 659 -5.31 20.38 -1.91
CA LEU A 659 -6.76 20.53 -1.75
C LEU A 659 -7.42 19.16 -1.60
N TRP A 660 -8.31 19.01 -0.62
CA TRP A 660 -9.04 17.76 -0.35
C TRP A 660 -9.99 17.35 -1.49
N TRP A 661 -10.70 18.32 -2.06
CA TRP A 661 -11.79 18.11 -3.02
C TRP A 661 -11.29 17.85 -4.45
N HIS A 662 -10.55 16.76 -4.68
CA HIS A 662 -9.93 16.50 -5.99
C HIS A 662 -10.93 16.32 -7.14
N GLN A 663 -12.07 15.64 -6.92
CA GLN A 663 -13.08 15.50 -7.98
C GLN A 663 -13.69 16.85 -8.37
N PHE A 664 -13.71 17.83 -7.45
CA PHE A 664 -14.09 19.21 -7.76
C PHE A 664 -13.02 19.92 -8.61
N ILE A 665 -11.72 19.72 -8.35
CA ILE A 665 -10.65 20.24 -9.24
C ILE A 665 -10.84 19.69 -10.66
N ASP A 666 -11.10 18.39 -10.76
CA ASP A 666 -11.19 17.66 -12.02
C ASP A 666 -12.44 18.05 -12.82
N SER A 667 -13.63 18.02 -12.20
CA SER A 667 -14.89 18.37 -12.86
C SER A 667 -15.02 19.86 -13.19
N ASP A 668 -14.47 20.76 -12.36
CA ASP A 668 -14.49 22.22 -12.59
C ASP A 668 -13.27 22.70 -13.41
N GLY A 669 -12.41 21.76 -13.86
CA GLY A 669 -11.29 22.03 -14.77
C GLY A 669 -10.19 22.92 -14.19
N LEU A 670 -9.95 22.88 -12.88
CA LEU A 670 -9.13 23.87 -12.15
C LEU A 670 -7.60 23.66 -12.27
N TYR A 671 -7.15 22.65 -13.02
CA TYR A 671 -5.74 22.35 -13.29
C TYR A 671 -4.90 23.53 -13.81
N TRP A 672 -5.52 24.52 -14.46
CA TRP A 672 -4.82 25.73 -14.92
C TRP A 672 -4.17 26.53 -13.78
N ASN A 673 -4.68 26.44 -12.55
CA ASN A 673 -4.09 27.08 -11.38
C ASN A 673 -2.67 26.54 -11.09
N TYR A 674 -2.54 25.22 -11.06
CA TYR A 674 -1.28 24.52 -10.84
C TYR A 674 -0.30 24.82 -11.98
N LYS A 675 -0.77 24.80 -13.23
CA LYS A 675 0.03 25.16 -14.41
C LYS A 675 0.57 26.59 -14.34
N ALA A 676 -0.24 27.54 -13.88
CA ALA A 676 0.18 28.92 -13.73
C ALA A 676 1.25 29.09 -12.64
N LEU A 677 1.08 28.43 -11.48
CA LEU A 677 2.09 28.44 -10.42
C LEU A 677 3.38 27.71 -10.84
N ALA A 678 3.29 26.56 -11.50
CA ALA A 678 4.43 25.79 -11.98
C ALA A 678 5.28 26.59 -12.99
N ALA A 679 4.64 27.28 -13.94
CA ALA A 679 5.33 28.19 -14.86
C ALA A 679 5.99 29.39 -14.13
N TYR A 680 5.37 29.90 -13.08
CA TYR A 680 5.96 30.94 -12.23
C TYR A 680 7.11 30.41 -11.35
N HIS A 681 7.05 29.16 -10.89
CA HIS A 681 8.10 28.51 -10.12
C HIS A 681 9.33 28.12 -10.96
N GLN A 682 9.12 27.81 -12.25
CA GLN A 682 10.15 27.31 -13.15
C GLN A 682 11.44 28.14 -13.14
N GLY A 683 12.57 27.47 -12.87
CA GLY A 683 13.91 28.05 -12.89
C GLY A 683 14.25 28.94 -11.68
N GLU A 684 13.42 28.98 -10.65
CA GLU A 684 13.71 29.69 -9.41
C GLU A 684 14.42 28.81 -8.38
N ASP A 685 15.30 29.39 -7.56
CA ASP A 685 15.72 28.82 -6.28
C ASP A 685 15.81 29.92 -5.22
N ARG A 686 14.97 29.79 -4.20
CA ARG A 686 14.77 30.78 -3.14
C ARG A 686 15.51 30.42 -1.85
N ARG A 687 16.02 29.19 -1.75
CA ARG A 687 16.66 28.65 -0.56
C ARG A 687 17.98 29.36 -0.26
N GLY A 688 18.22 29.67 1.01
CA GLY A 688 19.46 30.32 1.47
C GLY A 688 19.65 31.74 0.94
N LYS A 689 18.60 32.37 0.38
CA LYS A 689 18.65 33.76 -0.11
C LYS A 689 18.36 34.79 0.99
N GLY A 690 18.07 34.37 2.22
CA GLY A 690 17.71 35.26 3.33
C GLY A 690 16.48 36.11 3.02
N LEU A 691 15.50 35.54 2.30
CA LEU A 691 14.22 36.20 2.10
C LEU A 691 13.44 36.24 3.42
N VAL A 692 12.72 37.34 3.65
CA VAL A 692 11.80 37.51 4.79
C VAL A 692 10.49 38.12 4.31
N SER A 693 9.43 37.97 5.10
CA SER A 693 8.14 38.60 4.84
C SER A 693 8.27 40.13 4.71
N GLY A 694 7.91 40.66 3.54
CA GLY A 694 7.99 42.08 3.22
C GLY A 694 6.66 42.82 3.34
N THR A 695 6.68 44.07 3.81
CA THR A 695 5.51 44.95 3.71
C THR A 695 5.47 45.62 2.35
N VAL A 696 4.32 45.53 1.68
CA VAL A 696 3.99 46.31 0.48
C VAL A 696 2.84 47.26 0.80
N SER A 697 2.93 48.49 0.28
CA SER A 697 1.94 49.54 0.49
C SER A 697 1.52 50.16 -0.84
N PHE A 698 0.25 50.50 -0.99
CA PHE A 698 -0.29 51.26 -2.11
C PHE A 698 -0.20 52.76 -1.77
N PRO A 699 0.61 53.59 -2.45
CA PRO A 699 0.82 54.99 -2.07
C PRO A 699 -0.46 55.83 -2.07
N ASN A 700 -1.40 55.53 -2.97
CA ASN A 700 -2.69 56.20 -3.07
C ASN A 700 -3.80 55.52 -2.23
N GLY A 701 -3.43 54.50 -1.43
CA GLY A 701 -4.37 53.58 -0.79
C GLY A 701 -5.07 52.64 -1.79
N HIS A 702 -5.67 51.57 -1.27
CA HIS A 702 -6.68 50.78 -1.99
C HIS A 702 -7.56 50.04 -0.98
N HIS A 703 -8.87 49.96 -1.24
CA HIS A 703 -9.82 49.35 -0.29
C HIS A 703 -9.97 47.83 -0.46
N ASP A 704 -9.69 47.29 -1.65
CA ASP A 704 -9.81 45.85 -1.94
C ASP A 704 -8.48 45.15 -2.25
N LEU A 705 -7.36 45.86 -2.42
CA LEU A 705 -6.10 45.23 -2.80
C LEU A 705 -5.24 44.94 -1.58
N SER A 706 -4.59 43.79 -1.60
CA SER A 706 -3.63 43.31 -0.60
C SER A 706 -2.43 42.71 -1.32
N ALA A 707 -1.35 42.40 -0.60
CA ALA A 707 -0.18 41.75 -1.18
C ALA A 707 0.59 40.88 -0.17
N LEU A 708 1.16 39.78 -0.65
CA LEU A 708 2.09 38.91 0.08
C LEU A 708 3.45 38.94 -0.59
N CYS A 709 4.53 39.11 0.20
CA CYS A 709 5.87 39.40 -0.29
C CYS A 709 6.93 38.59 0.47
N LEU A 710 7.81 37.90 -0.24
CA LEU A 710 9.08 37.41 0.28
C LEU A 710 10.22 38.18 -0.38
N LYS A 711 11.04 38.88 0.41
CA LYS A 711 12.10 39.74 -0.12
C LYS A 711 13.36 39.76 0.74
N ASN A 712 14.47 40.15 0.11
CA ASN A 712 15.64 40.70 0.78
C ASN A 712 15.95 42.07 0.12
N PRO A 713 17.04 42.79 0.45
CA PRO A 713 17.35 44.07 -0.19
C PRO A 713 17.64 44.01 -1.70
N ARG A 714 17.94 42.83 -2.27
CA ARG A 714 18.36 42.62 -3.67
C ARG A 714 17.33 41.91 -4.55
N MET A 715 16.30 41.29 -3.99
CA MET A 715 15.26 40.59 -4.76
C MET A 715 13.95 40.46 -3.97
N ALA A 716 12.83 40.32 -4.68
CA ALA A 716 11.52 40.05 -4.09
C ALA A 716 10.68 39.14 -5.00
N TYR A 717 9.84 38.31 -4.37
CA TYR A 717 8.70 37.64 -4.98
C TYR A 717 7.44 38.21 -4.33
N LEU A 718 6.48 38.61 -5.15
CA LEU A 718 5.28 39.30 -4.70
C LEU A 718 4.04 38.73 -5.39
N TRP A 719 2.93 38.67 -4.67
CA TRP A 719 1.59 38.49 -5.22
C TRP A 719 0.70 39.63 -4.72
N VAL A 720 0.06 40.34 -5.63
CA VAL A 720 -0.87 41.46 -5.37
C VAL A 720 -2.27 41.01 -5.79
N TYR A 721 -3.26 41.09 -4.90
CA TYR A 721 -4.56 40.45 -5.12
C TYR A 721 -5.74 41.23 -4.53
N SER A 722 -6.91 41.08 -5.17
CA SER A 722 -8.22 41.47 -4.66
C SER A 722 -8.61 40.58 -3.47
N ARG A 723 -8.93 41.21 -2.33
CA ARG A 723 -9.37 40.51 -1.12
C ARG A 723 -10.72 39.86 -1.32
N SER A 724 -11.66 40.57 -1.97
CA SER A 724 -12.98 40.03 -2.31
C SER A 724 -12.87 38.81 -3.23
N ALA A 725 -12.10 38.90 -4.33
CA ALA A 725 -11.94 37.78 -5.26
C ALA A 725 -11.23 36.56 -4.64
N MET A 726 -10.26 36.78 -3.75
CA MET A 726 -9.54 35.71 -3.04
C MET A 726 -10.23 35.20 -1.76
N GLU A 727 -11.42 35.71 -1.46
CA GLU A 727 -12.36 35.13 -0.49
C GLU A 727 -13.48 34.36 -1.19
N ARG A 728 -13.91 34.87 -2.35
CA ARG A 728 -14.99 34.30 -3.17
C ARG A 728 -14.76 34.67 -4.64
N MET A 729 -14.34 33.69 -5.45
CA MET A 729 -13.92 33.90 -6.83
C MET A 729 -15.11 34.41 -7.68
N PRO A 730 -14.98 35.56 -8.37
CA PRO A 730 -16.04 36.08 -9.22
C PRO A 730 -16.35 35.14 -10.39
N GLU A 731 -17.56 35.25 -10.95
CA GLU A 731 -17.87 34.58 -12.21
C GLU A 731 -17.11 35.21 -13.38
N LYS A 732 -16.96 34.43 -14.46
CA LYS A 732 -16.25 34.87 -15.67
C LYS A 732 -16.86 36.15 -16.23
N GLY A 733 -16.05 37.20 -16.37
CA GLY A 733 -16.48 38.54 -16.80
C GLY A 733 -16.90 39.48 -15.67
N GLN A 734 -17.08 39.00 -14.44
CA GLN A 734 -17.33 39.81 -13.24
C GLN A 734 -16.05 40.08 -12.42
N GLU A 735 -14.86 39.71 -12.94
CA GLU A 735 -13.60 39.90 -12.24
C GLU A 735 -13.29 41.39 -12.08
N PRO A 736 -12.99 41.91 -10.86
CA PRO A 736 -12.53 43.28 -10.70
C PRO A 736 -11.27 43.53 -11.54
N VAL A 737 -11.32 44.61 -12.32
CA VAL A 737 -10.22 45.10 -13.13
C VAL A 737 -9.52 46.22 -12.37
N PHE A 738 -8.20 46.15 -12.30
CA PHE A 738 -7.38 47.19 -11.68
C PHE A 738 -6.47 47.86 -12.71
N GLU A 739 -6.44 49.19 -12.69
CA GLU A 739 -5.66 50.06 -13.57
C GLU A 739 -5.02 51.18 -12.75
N ASN A 740 -3.92 51.77 -13.26
CA ASN A 740 -3.18 52.86 -12.62
C ASN A 740 -2.69 52.55 -11.19
N ILE A 741 -2.57 51.26 -10.83
CA ILE A 741 -2.07 50.82 -9.53
C ILE A 741 -0.55 50.96 -9.50
N THR A 742 -0.05 51.65 -8.48
CA THR A 742 1.37 51.62 -8.12
C THR A 742 1.51 50.97 -6.74
N ILE A 743 2.48 50.08 -6.60
CA ILE A 743 2.89 49.49 -5.33
C ILE A 743 4.23 50.05 -4.89
N GLN A 744 4.47 50.07 -3.57
CA GLN A 744 5.73 50.46 -2.96
C GLN A 744 6.27 49.34 -2.08
N ILE A 745 7.49 48.90 -2.37
CA ILE A 745 8.23 47.89 -1.60
C ILE A 745 9.32 48.60 -0.79
N LYS A 746 9.27 48.47 0.54
CA LYS A 746 10.25 49.09 1.46
C LYS A 746 11.48 48.19 1.68
N GLY A 747 12.62 48.78 2.02
CA GLY A 747 13.86 48.06 2.32
C GLY A 747 14.43 47.34 1.10
N MET A 748 14.42 48.00 -0.06
CA MET A 748 15.15 47.59 -1.28
C MET A 748 16.44 48.42 -1.37
N ALA A 749 17.56 47.80 -1.73
CA ALA A 749 18.85 48.48 -1.90
C ALA A 749 18.79 49.46 -3.08
N ALA A 750 19.56 50.56 -3.01
CA ALA A 750 19.63 51.55 -4.08
C ALA A 750 20.35 50.97 -5.32
N ALA A 751 19.58 50.36 -6.21
CA ALA A 751 20.06 49.64 -7.38
C ALA A 751 18.99 49.64 -8.49
N LYS A 752 19.38 49.24 -9.70
CA LYS A 752 18.45 48.89 -10.79
C LYS A 752 17.96 47.46 -10.62
N PHE A 753 16.66 47.26 -10.78
CA PHE A 753 15.98 45.98 -10.71
C PHE A 753 15.26 45.69 -12.03
N ARG A 754 15.36 44.45 -12.50
CA ARG A 754 14.45 43.89 -13.48
C ARG A 754 13.22 43.37 -12.74
N VAL A 755 12.06 43.89 -13.11
CA VAL A 755 10.75 43.48 -12.59
C VAL A 755 10.00 42.77 -13.69
N GLU A 756 9.75 41.47 -13.52
CA GLU A 756 8.84 40.72 -14.38
C GLU A 756 7.46 40.65 -13.72
N VAL A 757 6.42 40.98 -14.48
CA VAL A 757 5.02 40.92 -14.04
C VAL A 757 4.35 39.75 -14.74
N TRP A 758 3.61 38.94 -13.99
CA TRP A 758 3.08 37.64 -14.41
C TRP A 758 1.55 37.55 -14.21
N ASP A 759 0.85 37.04 -15.22
CA ASP A 759 -0.57 36.68 -15.22
C ASP A 759 -0.77 35.37 -14.43
N CYS A 760 -1.48 35.45 -13.31
CA CYS A 760 -1.68 34.34 -12.37
C CYS A 760 -2.63 33.25 -12.88
N TYR A 761 -3.36 33.47 -13.97
CA TYR A 761 -4.28 32.51 -14.59
C TYR A 761 -3.62 31.77 -15.76
N LYS A 762 -2.70 32.44 -16.46
CA LYS A 762 -2.01 31.87 -17.64
C LYS A 762 -0.59 31.37 -17.36
N GLY A 763 0.02 31.75 -16.24
CA GLY A 763 1.43 31.44 -15.96
C GLY A 763 2.40 32.15 -16.90
N GLY A 764 2.02 33.32 -17.44
CA GLY A 764 2.78 34.03 -18.47
C GLY A 764 3.23 35.41 -18.03
N ARG A 765 4.42 35.84 -18.48
CA ARG A 765 4.90 37.23 -18.31
C ARG A 765 4.07 38.18 -19.16
N VAL A 766 3.50 39.21 -18.54
CA VAL A 766 2.72 40.28 -19.21
C VAL A 766 3.47 41.60 -19.32
N ALA A 767 4.49 41.83 -18.48
CA ALA A 767 5.38 42.98 -18.61
C ALA A 767 6.79 42.65 -18.09
N THR A 768 7.78 43.39 -18.57
CA THR A 768 9.12 43.47 -17.97
C THR A 768 9.54 44.93 -17.89
N LEU A 769 9.88 45.39 -16.69
CA LEU A 769 10.26 46.77 -16.40
C LEU A 769 11.69 46.80 -15.85
N THR A 770 12.41 47.90 -16.09
CA THR A 770 13.68 48.20 -15.40
C THR A 770 13.46 49.43 -14.53
N LEU A 771 13.56 49.26 -13.22
CA LEU A 771 13.21 50.28 -12.23
C LEU A 771 14.35 50.47 -11.23
N THR A 772 14.60 51.71 -10.81
CA THR A 772 15.63 52.02 -9.81
C THR A 772 14.97 52.23 -8.45
N ALA A 773 15.45 51.55 -7.40
CA ALA A 773 15.02 51.86 -6.04
C ALA A 773 15.78 53.09 -5.52
N ALA A 774 15.07 54.00 -4.85
CA ALA A 774 15.61 55.21 -4.25
C ALA A 774 15.12 55.34 -2.80
N ASN A 775 15.94 55.91 -1.91
CA ASN A 775 15.60 56.13 -0.50
C ASN A 775 15.08 54.85 0.21
N GLY A 776 15.66 53.70 -0.12
CA GLY A 776 15.27 52.40 0.42
C GLY A 776 13.93 51.85 -0.09
N ARG A 777 13.37 52.40 -1.17
CA ARG A 777 12.03 52.08 -1.68
C ARG A 777 12.06 51.81 -3.18
N LEU A 778 11.34 50.79 -3.62
CA LEU A 778 11.05 50.53 -5.02
C LEU A 778 9.57 50.81 -5.28
N LEU A 779 9.28 51.77 -6.17
CA LEU A 779 7.94 52.01 -6.72
C LEU A 779 7.79 51.20 -7.99
N VAL A 780 6.71 50.42 -8.11
CA VAL A 780 6.41 49.60 -9.29
C VAL A 780 5.01 49.94 -9.80
N PRO A 781 4.87 50.55 -10.98
CA PRO A 781 3.58 50.65 -11.66
C PRO A 781 3.19 49.26 -12.18
N LEU A 782 1.95 48.85 -11.94
CA LEU A 782 1.41 47.59 -12.44
C LEU A 782 0.68 47.82 -13.78
N PRO A 783 0.82 46.93 -14.78
CA PRO A 783 -0.05 46.92 -15.94
C PRO A 783 -1.50 46.62 -15.52
N ARG A 784 -2.48 46.86 -16.40
CA ARG A 784 -3.87 46.46 -16.18
C ARG A 784 -3.95 44.96 -15.87
N PHE A 785 -4.61 44.59 -14.76
CA PHE A 785 -4.81 43.19 -14.36
C PHE A 785 -6.25 42.92 -13.90
N ARG A 786 -6.62 41.64 -13.81
CA ARG A 786 -7.92 41.14 -13.32
C ARG A 786 -7.68 40.28 -12.09
N ASN A 787 -8.45 40.47 -11.02
CA ASN A 787 -8.29 39.83 -9.71
C ASN A 787 -6.94 40.10 -9.04
N ASP A 788 -5.84 39.65 -9.64
CA ASP A 788 -4.52 39.56 -9.02
C ASP A 788 -3.37 39.47 -10.05
N VAL A 789 -2.14 39.62 -9.58
CA VAL A 789 -0.92 39.64 -10.40
C VAL A 789 0.32 39.28 -9.55
N ALA A 790 1.27 38.53 -10.12
CA ALA A 790 2.51 38.13 -9.46
C ALA A 790 3.74 38.84 -10.04
N LEU A 791 4.77 39.08 -9.23
CA LEU A 791 5.99 39.76 -9.65
C LEU A 791 7.27 39.06 -9.17
N LYS A 792 8.21 38.88 -10.09
CA LYS A 792 9.61 38.52 -9.82
C LYS A 792 10.47 39.79 -9.93
N ILE A 793 11.13 40.17 -8.85
CA ILE A 793 12.02 41.33 -8.79
C ILE A 793 13.42 40.85 -8.52
N LYS A 794 14.32 41.05 -9.47
CA LYS A 794 15.73 40.62 -9.43
C LYS A 794 16.64 41.80 -9.79
N PRO A 795 17.94 41.77 -9.46
CA PRO A 795 18.88 42.78 -9.96
C PRO A 795 18.80 42.88 -11.49
N ALA A 796 18.87 44.10 -12.02
CA ALA A 796 19.09 44.25 -13.46
C ALA A 796 20.53 43.83 -13.77
N SER A 797 20.69 42.94 -14.75
CA SER A 797 21.97 42.55 -15.36
C SER A 797 22.60 43.70 -16.12
#